data_AF-A0A7S1PJA3-F1
#
_entry.id   AF-A0A7S1PJA3-F1
#
_cell.length_a   1.000
_cell.length_b   1.000
_cell.length_c   1.000
_cell.angle_alpha   90.00
_cell.angle_beta   90.00
_cell.angle_gamma   90.00
#
_symmetry.space_group_name_H-M   'P 1'
#
loop_
_entity.id
_entity.type
_entity.pdbx_description
1 polymer ?
#
loop_
_entity_poly.entity_id
_entity_poly.type
_entity_poly.pdbx_seq_one_letter_code
_entity_poly.pdbx_strand_id
1 'polypeptide(L)'
;MLQILYLLRKNFNLTVRRKKASCFLLFLTPFCAVFILFILKFIVERDISKQYANAQRFNFDWKTKCPEDQSPCYEFIYSLHSASGGSAFVTNVMNNVKADLASTLSVSENALRVRHFEDKTTMEEYLFHNPNVTFASVAWGNLTSLSGNTSALEYTILYNQTDTDRYSPVAWMKTSIDNAVLSFYGATPSSKIVPHLRGFPSPAETTEDVTSKVDIYVAQGSRFLALPGMILFLSVMHMLVTDKEFGLRRGMEVMGMKNYAYWISWFVTYCCYSVIISAIIILTGLITVAHPFIRGNPLYHFLNLTLFNISLVCLGFLLSTFFTNGYSALVSGFVVLAMGDIMNATIAQGSVCYSMMSDDVLRHFLGLYPAMNFSKIWLDMSYKTKEYFDVSLASFTSGRGYGFGDLFVMNSHQGYRITNVQESYISFLWQLLNIVLYIVLCVYFDTATRRNDFFFFVKPSFWGCTSLFAKKSEELSRIDESKVEQLPADLKKQFEKARDFSTPALVRLVDVHKSFSKNLNLPKIGSKNEVLKGIDLCISKPGCYMIIGSNGKSTLFNLLNCTESPTSGECFVNGMNVKHNKTRIRSQMGMTFEYDFLWQELTAWHHMQLFAELKGIPQRKLKEEITLRLNQVSLYHVRHHPVGSFSGGMKRRLSVALACIGNPPIILFDLPTLGVDPSSRMKIWKLIHELKQRHVIIATSHSLQECENLGTAIGILAAGKLQCFDDSMSLKTRHKAGYTLSLGYRGDKEKALALLQQYMTHAKPEVHENSLSIECSVPQQDMNEFISLVELLESNPPEVNEIVEEWKISQTTLDDVYKSVMKEVESANLGEIDEDEAVEAEHTNHEPLPEILPEKQEIDDDGEK
;
A
#
# COMPACT_ATOMS: atom_id res chain seq x y z
N MET A 1 -15.35 13.38 13.60
CA MET A 1 -15.03 12.72 14.87
C MET A 1 -15.78 11.40 15.04
N LEU A 2 -17.12 11.39 15.14
CA LEU A 2 -17.89 10.14 15.34
C LEU A 2 -17.58 9.03 14.31
N GLN A 3 -17.53 9.34 13.01
CA GLN A 3 -17.18 8.36 11.97
C GLN A 3 -15.79 7.74 12.17
N ILE A 4 -14.82 8.49 12.70
CA ILE A 4 -13.47 7.97 12.97
C ILE A 4 -13.53 6.94 14.09
N LEU A 5 -14.31 7.19 15.15
CA LEU A 5 -14.50 6.25 16.26
C LEU A 5 -15.10 4.92 15.78
N TYR A 6 -16.11 4.98 14.89
CA TYR A 6 -16.75 3.79 14.33
C TYR A 6 -15.78 2.96 13.48
N LEU A 7 -14.96 3.63 12.66
CA LEU A 7 -13.92 2.99 11.85
C LEU A 7 -12.79 2.41 12.71
N LEU A 8 -12.40 3.08 13.80
CA LEU A 8 -11.44 2.56 14.77
C LEU A 8 -11.94 1.28 15.42
N ARG A 9 -13.23 1.23 15.80
CA ARG A 9 -13.84 0.01 16.33
C ARG A 9 -13.86 -1.11 15.29
N LYS A 10 -14.13 -0.79 14.02
CA LYS A 10 -14.02 -1.75 12.90
C LYS A 10 -12.58 -2.27 12.76
N ASN A 11 -11.57 -1.40 12.80
CA ASN A 11 -10.17 -1.78 12.69
C ASN A 11 -9.73 -2.65 13.88
N PHE A 12 -10.18 -2.33 15.09
CA PHE A 12 -9.97 -3.16 16.27
C PHE A 12 -10.59 -4.56 16.10
N ASN A 13 -11.84 -4.64 15.66
CA ASN A 13 -12.52 -5.92 15.42
C ASN A 13 -11.83 -6.77 14.34
N LEU A 14 -11.34 -6.15 13.26
CA LEU A 14 -10.54 -6.86 12.25
C LEU A 14 -9.27 -7.46 12.85
N THR A 15 -8.58 -6.70 13.69
CA THR A 15 -7.33 -7.11 14.34
C THR A 15 -7.58 -8.25 15.32
N VAL A 16 -8.63 -8.15 16.12
CA VAL A 16 -9.07 -9.20 17.05
C VAL A 16 -9.55 -10.45 16.32
N ARG A 17 -10.04 -10.36 15.09
CA ARG A 17 -10.39 -11.55 14.29
C ARG A 17 -9.17 -12.17 13.63
N ARG A 18 -8.19 -11.36 13.23
CA ARG A 18 -6.88 -11.79 12.73
C ARG A 18 -5.86 -12.01 13.85
N LYS A 19 -6.25 -12.69 14.95
CA LYS A 19 -5.39 -12.83 16.15
C LYS A 19 -4.03 -13.44 15.84
N LYS A 20 -3.96 -14.48 15.01
CA LYS A 20 -2.70 -15.15 14.68
C LYS A 20 -1.71 -14.20 14.00
N ALA A 21 -2.14 -13.53 12.93
CA ALA A 21 -1.32 -12.58 12.20
C ALA A 21 -0.98 -11.33 13.03
N SER A 22 -1.95 -10.80 13.77
CA SER A 22 -1.74 -9.60 14.60
C SER A 22 -0.84 -9.88 15.80
N CYS A 23 -0.95 -11.06 16.43
CA CYS A 23 -0.09 -11.47 17.52
C CYS A 23 1.35 -11.70 17.04
N PHE A 24 1.50 -12.38 15.89
CA PHE A 24 2.78 -12.56 15.23
C PHE A 24 3.46 -11.21 14.96
N LEU A 25 2.74 -10.28 14.32
CA LEU A 25 3.24 -8.95 13.95
C LEU A 25 3.58 -8.08 15.17
N LEU A 26 2.68 -8.00 16.15
CA LEU A 26 2.80 -7.05 17.27
C LEU A 26 3.70 -7.56 18.40
N PHE A 27 3.74 -8.86 18.66
CA PHE A 27 4.44 -9.41 19.83
C PHE A 27 5.60 -10.31 19.44
N LEU A 28 5.37 -11.30 18.56
CA LEU A 28 6.41 -12.31 18.27
C LEU A 28 7.59 -11.72 17.50
N THR A 29 7.34 -10.94 16.44
CA THR A 29 8.39 -10.32 15.63
C THR A 29 9.33 -9.42 16.44
N PRO A 30 8.87 -8.41 17.21
CA PRO A 30 9.77 -7.56 17.99
C PRO A 30 10.49 -8.33 19.10
N PHE A 31 9.83 -9.31 19.73
CA PHE A 31 10.48 -10.16 20.73
C PHE A 31 11.60 -11.00 20.11
N CYS A 32 11.33 -11.72 19.03
CA CYS A 32 12.31 -12.55 18.33
C CYS A 32 13.49 -11.72 17.81
N ALA A 33 13.25 -10.52 17.30
CA ALA A 33 14.32 -9.64 16.81
C ALA A 33 15.35 -9.30 17.90
N VAL A 34 14.90 -8.93 19.09
CA VAL A 34 15.80 -8.63 20.23
C VAL A 34 16.41 -9.90 20.82
N PHE A 35 15.63 -10.98 20.89
CA PHE A 35 16.10 -12.25 21.45
C PHE A 35 17.20 -12.91 20.59
N ILE A 36 17.10 -12.82 19.26
CA ILE A 36 18.16 -13.29 18.35
C ILE A 36 19.44 -12.49 18.56
N LEU A 37 19.36 -11.17 18.70
CA LEU A 37 20.53 -10.33 19.02
C LEU A 37 21.19 -10.75 20.34
N PHE A 38 20.39 -11.06 21.36
CA PHE A 38 20.89 -11.54 22.65
C PHE A 38 21.63 -12.88 22.52
N ILE A 39 21.07 -13.85 21.79
CA ILE A 39 21.73 -15.15 21.55
C ILE A 39 23.06 -14.95 20.82
N LEU A 40 23.06 -14.15 19.74
CA LEU A 40 24.28 -13.87 18.99
C LEU A 40 25.34 -13.25 19.90
N LYS A 41 24.96 -12.26 20.73
CA LYS A 41 25.88 -11.63 21.69
C LYS A 41 26.51 -12.66 22.60
N PHE A 42 25.70 -13.52 23.21
CA PHE A 42 26.16 -14.54 24.15
C PHE A 42 27.15 -15.53 23.52
N ILE A 43 26.91 -15.94 22.26
CA ILE A 43 27.82 -16.84 21.53
C ILE A 43 29.19 -16.18 21.35
N VAL A 44 29.20 -14.93 20.88
CA VAL A 44 30.43 -14.19 20.58
C VAL A 44 31.23 -13.86 21.84
N GLU A 45 30.57 -13.42 22.92
CA GLU A 45 31.26 -13.17 24.20
C GLU A 45 31.89 -14.44 24.76
N ARG A 46 31.21 -15.59 24.61
CA ARG A 46 31.76 -16.88 25.04
C ARG A 46 32.99 -17.26 24.25
N ASP A 47 33.01 -17.01 22.94
CA ASP A 47 34.15 -17.34 22.08
C ASP A 47 35.35 -16.43 22.37
N ILE A 48 35.13 -15.11 22.54
CA ILE A 48 36.19 -14.19 22.99
C ILE A 48 36.72 -14.60 24.35
N SER A 49 35.84 -14.85 25.32
CA SER A 49 36.26 -15.22 26.68
C SER A 49 37.13 -16.48 26.68
N LYS A 50 36.81 -17.50 25.86
CA LYS A 50 37.66 -18.69 25.70
C LYS A 50 39.01 -18.38 25.07
N GLN A 51 39.05 -17.53 24.05
CA GLN A 51 40.29 -17.15 23.38
C GLN A 51 41.26 -16.45 24.33
N TYR A 52 40.75 -15.62 25.26
CA TYR A 52 41.56 -14.85 26.20
C TYR A 52 41.66 -15.47 27.61
N ALA A 53 40.95 -16.56 27.91
CA ALA A 53 40.99 -17.24 29.21
C ALA A 53 42.39 -17.81 29.57
N ASN A 54 43.19 -18.15 28.55
CA ASN A 54 44.53 -18.72 28.72
C ASN A 54 45.66 -17.69 28.62
N ALA A 55 45.35 -16.39 28.52
CA ALA A 55 46.37 -15.36 28.55
C ALA A 55 47.03 -15.35 29.94
N GLN A 56 48.30 -15.77 30.01
CA GLN A 56 49.05 -15.75 31.28
C GLN A 56 49.17 -14.30 31.79
N ARG A 57 48.67 -14.05 32.99
CA ARG A 57 48.84 -12.77 33.68
C ARG A 57 50.26 -12.70 34.23
N PHE A 58 51.10 -11.84 33.67
CA PHE A 58 52.42 -11.54 34.25
C PHE A 58 52.26 -10.47 35.32
N ASN A 59 52.58 -10.81 36.57
CA ASN A 59 52.52 -9.86 37.68
C ASN A 59 53.83 -9.04 37.67
N PHE A 60 53.81 -7.90 36.99
CA PHE A 60 54.95 -7.01 36.89
C PHE A 60 54.84 -5.91 37.94
N ASP A 61 55.77 -5.88 38.89
CA ASP A 61 55.93 -4.78 39.83
C ASP A 61 57.23 -4.03 39.52
N TRP A 62 57.16 -2.99 38.69
CA TRP A 62 58.33 -2.18 38.34
C TRP A 62 58.96 -1.48 39.56
N LYS A 63 58.26 -1.41 40.69
CA LYS A 63 58.76 -0.84 41.95
C LYS A 63 59.57 -1.83 42.77
N THR A 64 59.69 -3.10 42.36
CA THR A 64 60.66 -3.99 42.99
C THR A 64 62.06 -3.46 42.71
N LYS A 65 62.70 -2.92 43.76
CA LYS A 65 64.06 -2.39 43.69
C LYS A 65 64.99 -3.46 43.14
N CYS A 66 65.73 -3.10 42.11
CA CYS A 66 66.90 -3.81 41.62
C CYS A 66 67.74 -4.31 42.82
N PRO A 67 67.92 -5.62 43.01
CA PRO A 67 68.82 -6.14 44.03
C PRO A 67 70.22 -5.56 43.78
N GLU A 68 70.90 -5.10 44.84
CA GLU A 68 72.22 -4.43 44.71
C GLU A 68 73.27 -5.31 43.99
N ASP A 69 73.05 -6.63 43.92
CA ASP A 69 73.95 -7.62 43.31
C ASP A 69 73.66 -7.96 41.82
N GLN A 70 72.63 -7.38 41.18
CA GLN A 70 72.25 -7.69 39.80
C GLN A 70 72.25 -6.48 38.85
N SER A 71 73.39 -5.81 38.66
CA SER A 71 73.55 -4.87 37.54
C SER A 71 73.94 -5.64 36.25
N PRO A 72 73.19 -5.56 35.14
CA PRO A 72 72.01 -4.71 34.86
C PRO A 72 70.65 -5.35 35.23
N CYS A 73 69.73 -4.54 35.76
CA CYS A 73 68.40 -4.97 36.23
C CYS A 73 67.25 -4.70 35.25
N TYR A 74 67.36 -3.63 34.46
CA TYR A 74 66.34 -3.27 33.49
C TYR A 74 66.94 -3.30 32.09
N GLU A 75 66.30 -4.05 31.19
CA GLU A 75 66.63 -4.07 29.78
C GLU A 75 65.65 -3.19 28.99
N PHE A 76 66.19 -2.21 28.29
CA PHE A 76 65.46 -1.39 27.35
C PHE A 76 65.72 -1.90 25.93
N ILE A 77 64.66 -2.25 25.21
CA ILE A 77 64.80 -2.97 23.95
C ILE A 77 64.26 -2.14 22.81
N TYR A 78 64.95 -2.16 21.67
CA TYR A 78 64.40 -1.60 20.45
C TYR A 78 64.69 -2.44 19.22
N SER A 79 63.75 -2.41 18.27
CA SER A 79 63.95 -2.98 16.95
C SER A 79 64.01 -1.89 15.90
N LEU A 80 64.92 -2.06 14.93
CA LEU A 80 65.03 -1.21 13.76
C LEU A 80 65.19 -2.08 12.54
N HIS A 81 64.20 -2.03 11.64
CA HIS A 81 64.31 -2.62 10.33
C HIS A 81 64.86 -1.56 9.36
N SER A 82 66.16 -1.57 9.03
CA SER A 82 66.69 -0.63 8.02
C SER A 82 67.81 -1.21 7.16
N ALA A 83 67.69 -1.01 5.85
CA ALA A 83 68.78 -1.04 4.89
C ALA A 83 69.50 0.33 4.91
N SER A 84 70.68 0.37 5.54
CA SER A 84 71.71 1.44 5.51
C SER A 84 71.22 2.90 5.66
N GLY A 85 71.30 3.43 6.90
CA GLY A 85 71.25 4.87 7.19
C GLY A 85 70.49 5.27 8.45
N GLY A 86 69.47 4.49 8.83
CA GLY A 86 68.62 4.77 10.00
C GLY A 86 69.22 4.36 11.36
N SER A 87 70.24 3.50 11.37
CA SER A 87 70.81 2.94 12.60
C SER A 87 71.48 4.00 13.48
N ALA A 88 72.29 4.90 12.91
CA ALA A 88 72.98 5.95 13.68
C ALA A 88 72.00 6.95 14.32
N PHE A 89 70.91 7.30 13.61
CA PHE A 89 69.85 8.16 14.13
C PHE A 89 69.14 7.51 15.32
N VAL A 90 68.66 6.28 15.15
CA VAL A 90 67.96 5.56 16.22
C VAL A 90 68.87 5.31 17.41
N THR A 91 70.13 4.92 17.19
CA THR A 91 71.08 4.72 18.30
C THR A 91 71.32 6.02 19.09
N ASN A 92 71.40 7.18 18.44
CA ASN A 92 71.55 8.46 19.14
C ASN A 92 70.30 8.84 19.94
N VAL A 93 69.11 8.70 19.34
CA VAL A 93 67.82 8.92 20.02
C VAL A 93 67.69 8.00 21.24
N MET A 94 68.03 6.72 21.09
CA MET A 94 67.92 5.73 22.15
C MET A 94 68.93 5.93 23.28
N ASN A 95 70.13 6.46 22.99
CA ASN A 95 71.09 6.85 24.02
C ASN A 95 70.63 8.05 24.84
N ASN A 96 70.02 9.06 24.20
CA ASN A 96 69.42 10.20 24.90
C ASN A 96 68.23 9.76 25.78
N VAL A 97 67.40 8.85 25.26
CA VAL A 97 66.31 8.24 26.04
C VAL A 97 66.86 7.46 27.23
N LYS A 98 67.99 6.73 27.09
CA LYS A 98 68.63 6.02 28.20
C LYS A 98 69.03 6.98 29.33
N ALA A 99 69.64 8.12 29.01
CA ALA A 99 70.06 9.11 30.01
C ALA A 99 68.86 9.71 30.76
N ASP A 100 67.80 10.08 30.03
CA ASP A 100 66.56 10.63 30.58
C ASP A 100 65.80 9.59 31.45
N LEU A 101 65.85 8.32 31.04
CA LEU A 101 65.25 7.21 31.78
C LEU A 101 66.00 6.93 33.10
N ALA A 102 67.33 7.04 33.10
CA ALA A 102 68.15 6.86 34.30
C ALA A 102 67.85 7.93 35.36
N SER A 103 67.71 9.20 34.96
CA SER A 103 67.30 10.27 35.87
C SER A 103 65.88 10.10 36.40
N THR A 104 64.97 9.67 35.53
CA THR A 104 63.55 9.55 35.86
C THR A 104 63.26 8.37 36.79
N LEU A 105 63.98 7.25 36.63
CA LEU A 105 63.86 6.07 37.50
C LEU A 105 64.71 6.17 38.79
N SER A 106 65.54 7.21 38.94
CA SER A 106 66.49 7.35 40.06
C SER A 106 67.47 6.17 40.19
N VAL A 107 67.94 5.64 39.06
CA VAL A 107 68.82 4.45 38.99
C VAL A 107 70.12 4.84 38.26
N SER A 108 71.25 4.19 38.60
CA SER A 108 72.52 4.44 37.91
C SER A 108 72.47 4.00 36.44
N GLU A 109 73.16 4.70 35.53
CA GLU A 109 73.20 4.36 34.10
C GLU A 109 73.72 2.94 33.80
N ASN A 110 74.47 2.35 34.74
CA ASN A 110 75.02 1.00 34.65
C ASN A 110 73.98 -0.10 34.94
N ALA A 111 72.87 0.23 35.60
CA ALA A 111 71.79 -0.71 35.88
C ALA A 111 70.77 -0.82 34.72
N LEU A 112 70.90 0.03 33.69
CA LEU A 112 70.09 0.03 32.47
C LEU A 112 70.89 -0.48 31.27
N ARG A 113 70.45 -1.59 30.67
CA ARG A 113 71.05 -2.16 29.46
C ARG A 113 70.15 -1.91 28.25
N VAL A 114 70.68 -1.28 27.20
CA VAL A 114 69.97 -1.11 25.94
C VAL A 114 70.33 -2.27 24.99
N ARG A 115 69.33 -3.02 24.51
CA ARG A 115 69.51 -4.14 23.57
C ARG A 115 68.81 -3.84 22.24
N HIS A 116 69.52 -4.09 21.14
CA HIS A 116 69.02 -3.92 19.78
C HIS A 116 68.63 -5.26 19.15
N PHE A 117 67.52 -5.28 18.41
CA PHE A 117 67.08 -6.40 17.56
C PHE A 117 66.90 -5.93 16.11
N GLU A 118 67.34 -6.75 15.16
CA GLU A 118 67.20 -6.42 13.73
C GLU A 118 65.74 -6.58 13.26
N ASP A 119 65.02 -7.56 13.81
CA ASP A 119 63.63 -7.85 13.46
C ASP A 119 62.66 -7.62 14.62
N LYS A 120 61.46 -7.14 14.28
CA LYS A 120 60.38 -6.90 15.25
C LYS A 120 59.88 -8.21 15.89
N THR A 121 59.85 -9.30 15.14
CA THR A 121 59.35 -10.61 15.60
C THR A 121 60.24 -11.23 16.67
N THR A 122 61.56 -11.20 16.47
CA THR A 122 62.55 -11.72 17.43
C THR A 122 62.60 -10.89 18.71
N MET A 123 62.37 -9.57 18.58
CA MET A 123 62.17 -8.68 19.73
C MET A 123 60.92 -9.05 20.53
N GLU A 124 59.78 -9.28 19.85
CA GLU A 124 58.52 -9.68 20.50
C GLU A 124 58.63 -11.05 21.20
N GLU A 125 59.33 -12.01 20.60
CA GLU A 125 59.64 -13.31 21.22
C GLU A 125 60.53 -13.17 22.47
N TYR A 126 61.52 -12.28 22.44
CA TYR A 126 62.36 -12.02 23.62
C TYR A 126 61.57 -11.39 24.78
N LEU A 127 60.68 -10.44 24.46
CA LEU A 127 59.78 -9.82 25.45
C LEU A 127 58.87 -10.88 26.09
N PHE A 128 58.46 -11.89 25.33
CA PHE A 128 57.66 -13.01 25.84
C PHE A 128 58.39 -13.83 26.89
N HIS A 129 59.67 -14.11 26.66
CA HIS A 129 60.47 -14.91 27.58
C HIS A 129 61.04 -14.11 28.76
N ASN A 130 61.11 -12.77 28.68
CA ASN A 130 61.75 -11.91 29.70
C ASN A 130 60.87 -10.73 30.19
N PRO A 131 59.65 -10.98 30.69
CA PRO A 131 58.68 -9.94 31.05
C PRO A 131 59.05 -9.15 32.33
N ASN A 132 59.88 -9.72 33.22
CA ASN A 132 60.24 -9.09 34.49
C ASN A 132 61.47 -8.18 34.40
N VAL A 133 62.20 -8.22 33.28
CA VAL A 133 63.43 -7.46 33.06
C VAL A 133 63.18 -6.27 32.12
N THR A 134 62.12 -6.33 31.32
CA THR A 134 61.85 -5.37 30.26
C THR A 134 60.62 -4.51 30.58
N PHE A 135 60.84 -3.22 30.81
CA PHE A 135 59.78 -2.28 31.20
C PHE A 135 58.92 -1.83 30.00
N ALA A 136 59.58 -1.52 28.89
CA ALA A 136 58.97 -1.13 27.63
C ALA A 136 59.98 -1.33 26.50
N SER A 137 59.50 -1.47 25.27
CA SER A 137 60.34 -1.55 24.08
C SER A 137 59.81 -0.66 22.95
N VAL A 138 60.70 -0.30 22.02
CA VAL A 138 60.39 0.59 20.90
C VAL A 138 60.63 -0.15 19.58
N ALA A 139 59.58 -0.36 18.79
CA ALA A 139 59.72 -0.82 17.42
C ALA A 139 59.67 0.39 16.48
N TRP A 140 60.73 0.63 15.73
CA TRP A 140 60.77 1.69 14.72
C TRP A 140 60.18 1.20 13.40
N GLY A 141 59.40 2.06 12.73
CA GLY A 141 58.93 1.83 11.36
C GLY A 141 60.06 1.86 10.34
N ASN A 142 59.73 1.60 9.06
CA ASN A 142 60.74 1.54 8.00
C ASN A 142 61.32 2.94 7.72
N LEU A 143 62.56 3.16 8.15
CA LEU A 143 63.29 4.42 8.02
C LEU A 143 64.07 4.44 6.70
N THR A 144 63.34 4.57 5.57
CA THR A 144 63.96 4.75 4.25
C THR A 144 64.41 6.20 4.07
N SER A 145 65.72 6.40 3.94
CA SER A 145 66.43 7.68 3.72
C SER A 145 65.89 8.90 4.49
N LEU A 146 66.56 9.27 5.58
CA LEU A 146 66.33 10.47 6.38
C LEU A 146 66.59 11.81 5.63
N SER A 147 66.68 11.79 4.30
CA SER A 147 66.89 12.95 3.45
C SER A 147 65.56 13.60 3.04
N GLY A 148 65.06 14.49 3.89
CA GLY A 148 64.55 15.78 3.44
C GLY A 148 63.16 15.91 2.81
N ASN A 149 62.35 14.87 2.58
CA ASN A 149 60.94 15.09 2.25
C ASN A 149 59.99 13.91 2.56
N THR A 150 59.00 14.19 3.42
CA THR A 150 57.69 13.54 3.56
C THR A 150 57.63 12.04 3.93
N SER A 151 58.33 11.60 4.97
CA SER A 151 57.93 10.40 5.73
C SER A 151 57.50 10.79 7.15
N ALA A 152 56.34 10.28 7.58
CA ALA A 152 55.95 10.36 8.99
C ALA A 152 56.88 9.46 9.79
N LEU A 153 57.42 9.96 10.90
CA LEU A 153 58.27 9.16 11.78
C LEU A 153 57.35 8.30 12.65
N GLU A 154 57.18 7.04 12.28
CA GLU A 154 56.36 6.08 12.99
C GLU A 154 57.22 5.22 13.92
N TYR A 155 56.85 5.19 15.19
CA TYR A 155 57.41 4.26 16.17
C TYR A 155 56.30 3.69 17.04
N THR A 156 56.44 2.43 17.44
CA THR A 156 55.50 1.74 18.31
C THR A 156 56.15 1.49 19.66
N ILE A 157 55.59 2.03 20.74
CA ILE A 157 55.96 1.66 22.10
C ILE A 157 55.18 0.42 22.49
N LEU A 158 55.90 -0.67 22.75
CA LEU A 158 55.39 -1.89 23.35
C LEU A 158 55.56 -1.77 24.86
N TYR A 159 54.47 -1.80 25.61
CA TYR A 159 54.49 -1.68 27.07
C TYR A 159 53.78 -2.87 27.72
N ASN A 160 54.16 -3.19 28.95
CA ASN A 160 53.52 -4.26 29.69
C ASN A 160 52.09 -3.86 30.10
N GLN A 161 51.10 -4.60 29.63
CA GLN A 161 49.68 -4.24 29.78
C GLN A 161 49.07 -4.66 31.13
N THR A 162 49.82 -5.37 31.97
CA THR A 162 49.33 -5.86 33.27
C THR A 162 49.43 -4.84 34.40
N ASP A 163 50.06 -3.68 34.19
CA ASP A 163 50.13 -2.61 35.19
C ASP A 163 48.82 -1.80 35.23
N THR A 164 48.32 -1.57 36.45
CA THR A 164 47.17 -0.71 36.74
C THR A 164 47.41 0.75 36.36
N ASP A 165 48.66 1.20 36.28
CA ASP A 165 49.04 2.59 36.01
C ASP A 165 49.41 2.80 34.52
N ARG A 166 48.47 2.51 33.62
CA ARG A 166 48.68 2.47 32.14
C ARG A 166 49.32 3.73 31.53
N TYR A 167 49.13 4.88 32.14
CA TYR A 167 49.45 6.17 31.53
C TYR A 167 50.79 6.75 31.96
N SER A 168 51.28 6.43 33.16
CA SER A 168 52.47 7.10 33.73
C SER A 168 53.78 6.69 33.02
N PRO A 169 54.11 5.38 32.90
CA PRO A 169 55.27 4.89 32.12
C PRO A 169 55.30 5.32 30.66
N VAL A 170 54.16 5.19 29.99
CA VAL A 170 54.04 5.33 28.53
C VAL A 170 54.08 6.79 28.12
N ALA A 171 53.45 7.67 28.90
CA ALA A 171 53.49 9.12 28.65
C ALA A 171 54.92 9.67 28.82
N TRP A 172 55.65 9.21 29.83
CA TRP A 172 57.05 9.59 30.04
C TRP A 172 57.91 9.14 28.88
N MET A 173 57.86 7.86 28.54
CA MET A 173 58.68 7.31 27.46
C MET A 173 58.38 7.95 26.11
N LYS A 174 57.11 8.23 25.83
CA LYS A 174 56.72 9.02 24.66
C LYS A 174 57.37 10.41 24.69
N THR A 175 57.28 11.11 25.81
CA THR A 175 57.85 12.46 25.98
C THR A 175 59.37 12.45 25.81
N SER A 176 60.06 11.45 26.37
CA SER A 176 61.51 11.27 26.22
C SER A 176 61.92 11.01 24.77
N ILE A 177 61.17 10.17 24.04
CA ILE A 177 61.43 9.90 22.61
C ILE A 177 61.15 11.14 21.78
N ASP A 178 60.02 11.81 22.00
CA ASP A 178 59.63 13.04 21.28
C ASP A 178 60.70 14.13 21.50
N ASN A 179 61.16 14.35 22.74
CA ASN A 179 62.23 15.29 23.06
C ASN A 179 63.56 14.91 22.42
N ALA A 180 63.92 13.62 22.43
CA ALA A 180 65.17 13.14 21.82
C ALA A 180 65.15 13.32 20.29
N VAL A 181 64.02 13.05 19.64
CA VAL A 181 63.83 13.29 18.19
C VAL A 181 63.90 14.80 17.89
N LEU A 182 63.23 15.64 18.68
CA LEU A 182 63.29 17.10 18.53
C LEU A 182 64.71 17.65 18.73
N SER A 183 65.48 17.08 19.66
CA SER A 183 66.88 17.47 19.87
C SER A 183 67.78 17.13 18.68
N PHE A 184 67.47 16.07 17.94
CA PHE A 184 68.23 15.64 16.77
C PHE A 184 67.96 16.52 15.54
N TYR A 185 66.70 16.91 15.31
CA TYR A 185 66.29 17.71 14.14
C TYR A 185 66.27 19.22 14.37
N GLY A 186 66.40 19.68 15.61
CA GLY A 186 66.16 21.08 15.98
C GLY A 186 64.66 21.43 16.05
N ALA A 187 64.35 22.65 16.48
CA ALA A 187 63.00 23.09 16.87
C ALA A 187 61.92 23.12 15.77
N THR A 188 62.18 22.62 14.56
CA THR A 188 61.19 22.50 13.49
C THR A 188 61.34 21.18 12.72
N PRO A 189 60.69 20.09 13.15
CA PRO A 189 60.50 18.93 12.29
C PRO A 189 59.43 19.25 11.24
N SER A 190 59.78 19.17 9.96
CA SER A 190 58.81 19.15 8.85
C SER A 190 58.08 17.81 8.70
N SER A 191 58.43 16.80 9.51
CA SER A 191 57.82 15.48 9.57
C SER A 191 56.85 15.33 10.75
N LYS A 192 55.72 14.67 10.51
CA LYS A 192 54.74 14.34 11.56
C LYS A 192 55.23 13.11 12.33
N ILE A 193 55.45 13.25 13.65
CA ILE A 193 55.74 12.13 14.54
C ILE A 193 54.42 11.43 14.87
N VAL A 194 54.31 10.13 14.61
CA VAL A 194 53.11 9.34 14.85
C VAL A 194 53.45 8.18 15.80
N PRO A 195 53.23 8.36 17.12
CA PRO A 195 53.45 7.31 18.09
C PRO A 195 52.31 6.30 18.10
N HIS A 196 52.64 5.02 17.99
CA HIS A 196 51.71 3.91 18.21
C HIS A 196 52.00 3.29 19.59
N LEU A 197 50.94 2.89 20.31
CA LEU A 197 51.06 2.24 21.61
C LEU A 197 50.48 0.84 21.50
N ARG A 198 51.23 -0.18 21.91
CA ARG A 198 50.80 -1.58 21.88
C ARG A 198 51.10 -2.27 23.21
N GLY A 199 50.13 -2.99 23.75
CA GLY A 199 50.30 -3.79 24.96
C GLY A 199 50.92 -5.16 24.66
N PHE A 200 51.77 -5.65 25.55
CA PHE A 200 52.33 -7.01 25.60
C PHE A 200 51.95 -7.67 26.96
N PRO A 201 51.67 -8.98 27.06
CA PRO A 201 51.74 -10.07 26.07
C PRO A 201 50.40 -10.25 25.37
N SER A 202 50.26 -9.65 24.19
CA SER A 202 49.22 -10.05 23.25
C SER A 202 49.90 -10.89 22.17
N PRO A 203 49.35 -12.06 21.77
CA PRO A 203 49.87 -12.77 20.62
C PRO A 203 49.97 -11.84 19.41
N ALA A 204 50.94 -12.11 18.54
CA ALA A 204 51.26 -11.34 17.36
C ALA A 204 50.20 -11.52 16.26
N GLU A 205 48.95 -11.10 16.50
CA GLU A 205 47.92 -10.91 15.48
C GLU A 205 47.03 -9.73 15.91
N THR A 206 47.21 -8.60 15.22
CA THR A 206 46.26 -7.49 15.03
C THR A 206 45.34 -7.10 16.21
N THR A 207 45.90 -6.42 17.22
CA THR A 207 45.12 -5.80 18.32
C THR A 207 44.14 -4.70 17.87
N GLU A 208 44.27 -4.18 16.64
CA GLU A 208 43.28 -3.24 16.08
C GLU A 208 41.97 -3.93 15.62
N ASP A 209 41.98 -5.26 15.44
CA ASP A 209 40.85 -5.99 14.87
C ASP A 209 39.86 -6.53 15.90
N VAL A 210 40.26 -6.78 17.14
CA VAL A 210 39.43 -7.51 18.10
C VAL A 210 38.36 -6.63 18.75
N THR A 211 38.64 -5.35 18.98
CA THR A 211 37.70 -4.41 19.63
C THR A 211 36.81 -3.67 18.64
N SER A 212 37.22 -3.57 17.37
CA SER A 212 36.47 -2.92 16.29
C SER A 212 35.51 -3.87 15.56
N LYS A 213 35.75 -5.19 15.58
CA LYS A 213 34.94 -6.18 14.83
C LYS A 213 33.77 -6.82 15.60
N VAL A 214 33.57 -6.61 16.91
CA VAL A 214 32.87 -7.64 17.73
C VAL A 214 31.74 -7.17 18.68
N ASP A 215 31.26 -5.93 18.64
CA ASP A 215 29.97 -5.60 19.32
C ASP A 215 28.79 -5.83 18.37
N ILE A 216 28.07 -6.94 18.55
CA ILE A 216 26.94 -7.34 17.71
C ILE A 216 25.82 -6.31 17.72
N TYR A 217 25.63 -5.57 18.82
CA TYR A 217 24.60 -4.53 18.85
C TYR A 217 24.97 -3.33 17.96
N VAL A 218 26.26 -3.01 17.85
CA VAL A 218 26.76 -2.00 16.90
C VAL A 218 26.67 -2.53 15.47
N ALA A 219 27.14 -3.76 15.24
CA ALA A 219 27.31 -4.33 13.91
C ALA A 219 26.03 -4.87 13.25
N GLN A 220 25.01 -5.26 14.02
CA GLN A 220 23.77 -5.83 13.48
C GLN A 220 22.51 -5.26 14.14
N GLY A 221 22.63 -4.48 15.23
CA GLY A 221 21.46 -4.00 15.98
C GLY A 221 20.48 -3.17 15.15
N SER A 222 20.97 -2.31 14.25
CA SER A 222 20.11 -1.49 13.39
C SER A 222 19.21 -2.33 12.47
N ARG A 223 19.70 -3.46 11.95
CA ARG A 223 18.96 -4.35 11.06
C ARG A 223 17.83 -5.06 11.79
N PHE A 224 18.15 -5.73 12.88
CA PHE A 224 17.17 -6.52 13.64
C PHE A 224 16.12 -5.62 14.30
N LEU A 225 16.50 -4.44 14.81
CA LEU A 225 15.56 -3.53 15.46
C LEU A 225 14.67 -2.79 14.45
N ALA A 226 15.12 -2.60 13.21
CA ALA A 226 14.29 -2.02 12.14
C ALA A 226 13.28 -3.03 11.55
N LEU A 227 13.57 -4.32 11.60
CA LEU A 227 12.79 -5.38 10.97
C LEU A 227 11.30 -5.41 11.39
N PRO A 228 10.93 -5.29 12.68
CA PRO A 228 9.52 -5.19 13.08
C PRO A 228 8.78 -4.01 12.42
N GLY A 229 9.45 -2.85 12.31
CA GLY A 229 8.91 -1.67 11.63
C GLY A 229 8.73 -1.87 10.13
N MET A 230 9.66 -2.56 9.48
CA MET A 230 9.57 -2.90 8.06
C MET A 230 8.45 -3.91 7.76
N ILE A 231 8.24 -4.90 8.62
CA ILE A 231 7.11 -5.84 8.49
C ILE A 231 5.78 -5.11 8.75
N LEU A 232 5.74 -4.16 9.68
CA LEU A 232 4.58 -3.28 9.88
C LEU A 232 4.25 -2.51 8.58
N PHE A 233 5.25 -1.94 7.91
CA PHE A 233 5.08 -1.27 6.61
C PHE A 233 4.47 -2.19 5.54
N LEU A 234 4.96 -3.43 5.41
CA LEU A 234 4.37 -4.41 4.48
C LEU A 234 2.90 -4.68 4.78
N SER A 235 2.58 -4.86 6.07
CA SER A 235 1.21 -5.10 6.52
C SER A 235 0.28 -3.93 6.18
N VAL A 236 0.72 -2.69 6.44
CA VAL A 236 -0.02 -1.46 6.11
C VAL A 236 -0.37 -1.43 4.63
N MET A 237 0.64 -1.60 3.79
CA MET A 237 0.47 -1.45 2.35
C MET A 237 -0.45 -2.54 1.79
N HIS A 238 -0.26 -3.81 2.20
CA HIS A 238 -1.13 -4.91 1.79
C HIS A 238 -2.59 -4.66 2.21
N MET A 239 -2.83 -4.19 3.44
CA MET A 239 -4.18 -3.91 3.95
C MET A 239 -4.90 -2.79 3.21
N LEU A 240 -4.21 -1.71 2.91
CA LEU A 240 -4.82 -0.58 2.18
C LEU A 240 -5.10 -0.93 0.73
N VAL A 241 -4.20 -1.68 0.08
CA VAL A 241 -4.40 -2.07 -1.31
C VAL A 241 -5.46 -3.15 -1.43
N THR A 242 -5.57 -4.09 -0.48
CA THR A 242 -6.70 -5.05 -0.48
C THR A 242 -8.05 -4.36 -0.23
N ASP A 243 -8.12 -3.37 0.67
CA ASP A 243 -9.33 -2.53 0.83
C ASP A 243 -9.69 -1.79 -0.48
N LYS A 244 -8.70 -1.46 -1.32
CA LYS A 244 -8.89 -0.80 -2.63
C LYS A 244 -9.28 -1.80 -3.73
N GLU A 245 -8.67 -2.99 -3.74
CA GLU A 245 -8.92 -4.08 -4.69
C GLU A 245 -10.36 -4.58 -4.60
N PHE A 246 -10.83 -4.88 -3.38
CA PHE A 246 -12.23 -5.22 -3.13
C PHE A 246 -13.16 -3.99 -3.17
N GLY A 247 -12.61 -2.79 -3.41
CA GLY A 247 -13.31 -1.52 -3.46
C GLY A 247 -14.06 -1.12 -2.18
N LEU A 248 -13.74 -1.74 -1.04
CA LEU A 248 -14.40 -1.54 0.26
C LEU A 248 -14.45 -0.06 0.66
N ARG A 249 -13.40 0.69 0.33
CA ARG A 249 -13.37 2.15 0.52
C ARG A 249 -14.47 2.87 -0.27
N ARG A 250 -14.68 2.52 -1.54
CA ARG A 250 -15.74 3.10 -2.40
C ARG A 250 -17.13 2.75 -1.86
N GLY A 251 -17.33 1.50 -1.44
CA GLY A 251 -18.58 1.07 -0.80
C GLY A 251 -18.92 1.92 0.45
N MET A 252 -17.93 2.17 1.32
CA MET A 252 -18.12 3.04 2.49
C MET A 252 -18.40 4.51 2.10
N GLU A 253 -17.70 5.04 1.09
CA GLU A 253 -17.91 6.41 0.60
C GLU A 253 -19.35 6.59 0.09
N VAL A 254 -19.87 5.63 -0.70
CA VAL A 254 -21.26 5.65 -1.20
C VAL A 254 -22.27 5.55 -0.07
N MET A 255 -21.94 4.89 1.04
CA MET A 255 -22.78 4.82 2.23
C MET A 255 -22.68 6.06 3.14
N GLY A 256 -21.91 7.08 2.76
CA GLY A 256 -21.83 8.37 3.45
C GLY A 256 -20.58 8.57 4.33
N MET A 257 -19.57 7.70 4.23
CA MET A 257 -18.27 7.93 4.87
C MET A 257 -17.55 9.12 4.22
N LYS A 258 -16.97 10.00 5.04
CA LYS A 258 -16.11 11.08 4.56
C LYS A 258 -14.69 10.58 4.28
N ASN A 259 -14.05 11.06 3.21
CA ASN A 259 -12.73 10.59 2.78
C ASN A 259 -11.64 10.72 3.85
N TYR A 260 -11.62 11.82 4.61
CA TYR A 260 -10.61 12.02 5.66
C TYR A 260 -10.78 11.04 6.84
N ALA A 261 -12.00 10.57 7.11
CA ALA A 261 -12.26 9.67 8.23
C ALA A 261 -11.58 8.30 8.02
N TYR A 262 -11.52 7.84 6.77
CA TYR A 262 -10.82 6.61 6.37
C TYR A 262 -9.32 6.69 6.70
N TRP A 263 -8.64 7.70 6.16
CA TRP A 263 -7.19 7.86 6.33
C TRP A 263 -6.80 8.08 7.79
N ILE A 264 -7.52 8.92 8.52
CA ILE A 264 -7.24 9.16 9.95
C ILE A 264 -7.47 7.89 10.77
N SER A 265 -8.51 7.10 10.49
CA SER A 265 -8.76 5.85 11.21
C SER A 265 -7.61 4.86 11.05
N TRP A 266 -7.14 4.64 9.82
CA TRP A 266 -5.98 3.77 9.57
C TRP A 266 -4.70 4.34 10.15
N PHE A 267 -4.46 5.66 10.02
CA PHE A 267 -3.30 6.33 10.59
C PHE A 267 -3.20 6.12 12.10
N VAL A 268 -4.29 6.39 12.83
CA VAL A 268 -4.35 6.23 14.30
C VAL A 268 -4.17 4.76 14.69
N THR A 269 -4.78 3.82 13.96
CA THR A 269 -4.64 2.37 14.22
C THR A 269 -3.16 1.96 14.12
N TYR A 270 -2.48 2.36 13.05
CA TYR A 270 -1.08 1.99 12.84
C TYR A 270 -0.11 2.75 13.74
N CYS A 271 -0.41 4.01 14.12
CA CYS A 271 0.35 4.71 15.15
C CYS A 271 0.29 3.98 16.49
N CYS A 272 -0.87 3.44 16.89
CA CYS A 272 -0.97 2.60 18.08
C CYS A 272 -0.10 1.33 17.95
N TYR A 273 -0.05 0.71 16.77
CA TYR A 273 0.82 -0.45 16.54
C TYR A 273 2.31 -0.09 16.62
N SER A 274 2.70 1.06 16.06
CA SER A 274 4.06 1.57 16.17
C SER A 274 4.47 1.75 17.63
N VAL A 275 3.61 2.36 18.46
CA VAL A 275 3.86 2.55 19.90
C VAL A 275 3.99 1.22 20.64
N ILE A 276 3.10 0.25 20.37
CA ILE A 276 3.14 -1.08 21.00
C ILE A 276 4.42 -1.83 20.63
N ILE A 277 4.80 -1.84 19.35
CA ILE A 277 6.02 -2.49 18.87
C ILE A 277 7.25 -1.86 19.53
N SER A 278 7.34 -0.52 19.55
CA SER A 278 8.45 0.20 20.18
C SER A 278 8.56 -0.08 21.68
N ALA A 279 7.42 -0.17 22.39
CA ALA A 279 7.40 -0.50 23.82
C ALA A 279 7.89 -1.94 24.09
N ILE A 280 7.48 -2.91 23.25
CA ILE A 280 7.91 -4.32 23.38
C ILE A 280 9.40 -4.49 23.11
N ILE A 281 9.94 -3.79 22.12
CA ILE A 281 11.38 -3.81 21.82
C ILE A 281 12.18 -3.32 23.03
N ILE A 282 11.76 -2.23 23.66
CA ILE A 282 12.45 -1.68 24.84
C ILE A 282 12.31 -2.58 26.05
N LEU A 283 11.10 -3.07 26.32
CA LEU A 283 10.87 -3.99 27.44
C LEU A 283 11.70 -5.26 27.29
N THR A 284 11.76 -5.82 26.07
CA THR A 284 12.60 -7.00 25.78
C THR A 284 14.08 -6.68 25.91
N GLY A 285 14.54 -5.52 25.41
CA GLY A 285 15.93 -5.07 25.51
C GLY A 285 16.39 -4.83 26.95
N LEU A 286 15.50 -4.35 27.82
CA LEU A 286 15.75 -4.22 29.26
C LEU A 286 15.81 -5.58 29.96
N ILE A 287 14.94 -6.52 29.59
CA ILE A 287 14.93 -7.89 30.14
C ILE A 287 16.21 -8.65 29.74
N THR A 288 16.69 -8.49 28.51
CA THR A 288 17.92 -9.14 28.02
C THR A 288 19.21 -8.45 28.50
N VAL A 289 19.10 -7.43 29.35
CA VAL A 289 20.23 -6.67 29.91
C VAL A 289 21.14 -6.12 28.80
N ALA A 290 20.55 -5.66 27.70
CA ALA A 290 21.33 -5.13 26.58
C ALA A 290 21.88 -3.73 26.91
N HIS A 291 23.20 -3.56 26.82
CA HIS A 291 23.91 -2.32 27.20
C HIS A 291 23.41 -1.05 26.53
N PRO A 292 23.07 -1.05 25.22
CA PRO A 292 22.47 0.12 24.59
C PRO A 292 21.21 0.60 25.33
N PHE A 293 20.35 -0.33 25.78
CA PHE A 293 19.07 -0.02 26.42
C PHE A 293 19.19 0.33 27.91
N ILE A 294 20.18 -0.20 28.62
CA ILE A 294 20.41 0.11 30.04
C ILE A 294 21.15 1.43 30.22
N ARG A 295 22.21 1.63 29.44
CA ARG A 295 23.09 2.80 29.55
C ARG A 295 22.61 3.96 28.70
N GLY A 296 21.72 3.70 27.75
CA GLY A 296 21.00 4.71 27.00
C GLY A 296 19.77 5.22 27.75
N ASN A 297 19.34 6.43 27.41
CA ASN A 297 18.05 6.91 27.89
C ASN A 297 16.89 6.14 27.19
N PRO A 298 16.01 5.42 27.92
CA PRO A 298 14.96 4.62 27.32
C PRO A 298 13.89 5.46 26.61
N LEU A 299 13.64 6.70 27.06
CA LEU A 299 12.68 7.60 26.42
C LEU A 299 13.15 8.00 25.01
N TYR A 300 14.46 8.21 24.86
CA TYR A 300 15.07 8.54 23.58
C TYR A 300 14.93 7.39 22.57
N HIS A 301 15.24 6.16 23.00
CA HIS A 301 15.02 4.97 22.19
C HIS A 301 13.57 4.80 21.76
N PHE A 302 12.65 5.02 22.70
CA PHE A 302 11.22 4.92 22.44
C PHE A 302 10.79 5.91 21.36
N LEU A 303 11.23 7.17 21.47
CA LEU A 303 10.90 8.22 20.53
C LEU A 303 11.50 7.94 19.13
N ASN A 304 12.76 7.51 19.04
CA ASN A 304 13.39 7.14 17.77
C ASN A 304 12.66 5.97 17.08
N LEU A 305 12.42 4.87 17.80
CA LEU A 305 11.73 3.70 17.25
C LEU A 305 10.30 4.05 16.82
N THR A 306 9.59 4.85 17.62
CA THR A 306 8.20 5.23 17.33
C THR A 306 8.13 6.15 16.10
N LEU A 307 8.98 7.17 16.01
CA LEU A 307 9.02 8.07 14.85
C LEU A 307 9.45 7.34 13.58
N PHE A 308 10.45 6.46 13.66
CA PHE A 308 10.84 5.59 12.56
C PHE A 308 9.66 4.75 12.06
N ASN A 309 8.96 4.04 12.96
CA ASN A 309 7.81 3.23 12.61
C ASN A 309 6.68 4.07 11.97
N ILE A 310 6.36 5.25 12.52
CA ILE A 310 5.32 6.13 11.97
C ILE A 310 5.72 6.65 10.58
N SER A 311 6.98 7.02 10.38
CA SER A 311 7.46 7.48 9.08
C SER A 311 7.39 6.38 8.00
N LEU A 312 7.67 5.12 8.37
CA LEU A 312 7.47 3.96 7.48
C LEU A 312 5.99 3.71 7.20
N VAL A 313 5.10 3.82 8.19
CA VAL A 313 3.65 3.73 7.97
C VAL A 313 3.18 4.78 6.96
N CYS A 314 3.68 6.02 7.06
CA CYS A 314 3.34 7.09 6.13
C CYS A 314 3.87 6.82 4.71
N LEU A 315 5.09 6.26 4.60
CA LEU A 315 5.61 5.79 3.31
C LEU A 315 4.72 4.68 2.71
N GLY A 316 4.23 3.76 3.54
CA GLY A 316 3.28 2.72 3.14
C GLY A 316 1.96 3.30 2.62
N PHE A 317 1.45 4.35 3.25
CA PHE A 317 0.26 5.07 2.77
C PHE A 317 0.50 5.70 1.41
N LEU A 318 1.62 6.40 1.24
CA LEU A 318 2.01 6.99 -0.04
C LEU A 318 2.08 5.93 -1.16
N LEU A 319 2.84 4.86 -0.93
CA LEU A 319 3.02 3.79 -1.93
C LEU A 319 1.71 3.06 -2.25
N SER A 320 0.81 2.88 -1.27
CA SER A 320 -0.50 2.25 -1.50
C SER A 320 -1.37 2.98 -2.52
N THR A 321 -1.13 4.27 -2.78
CA THR A 321 -1.91 5.04 -3.76
C THR A 321 -1.66 4.60 -5.20
N PHE A 322 -0.45 4.12 -5.51
CA PHE A 322 -0.03 3.73 -6.86
C PHE A 322 -0.46 2.32 -7.25
N PHE A 323 -0.66 1.42 -6.29
CA PHE A 323 -1.03 0.03 -6.57
C PHE A 323 -2.54 -0.18 -6.60
N THR A 324 -3.00 -1.07 -7.47
CA THR A 324 -4.41 -1.52 -7.54
C THR A 324 -4.60 -2.92 -6.97
N ASN A 325 -3.61 -3.80 -7.11
CA ASN A 325 -3.70 -5.21 -6.75
C ASN A 325 -2.84 -5.51 -5.50
N GLY A 326 -3.40 -6.22 -4.52
CA GLY A 326 -2.74 -6.49 -3.24
C GLY A 326 -1.44 -7.30 -3.36
N TYR A 327 -1.36 -8.20 -4.34
CA TYR A 327 -0.15 -9.00 -4.59
C TYR A 327 1.00 -8.14 -5.15
N SER A 328 0.72 -7.28 -6.13
CA SER A 328 1.71 -6.36 -6.72
C SER A 328 2.30 -5.41 -5.66
N ALA A 329 1.45 -4.91 -4.77
CA ALA A 329 1.87 -4.13 -3.63
C ALA A 329 2.82 -4.95 -2.76
N LEU A 330 2.42 -6.15 -2.32
CA LEU A 330 3.24 -7.00 -1.45
C LEU A 330 4.63 -7.31 -2.04
N VAL A 331 4.74 -7.62 -3.34
CA VAL A 331 6.04 -7.82 -4.02
C VAL A 331 6.89 -6.55 -4.00
N SER A 332 6.31 -5.40 -4.37
CA SER A 332 7.04 -4.12 -4.33
C SER A 332 7.49 -3.75 -2.91
N GLY A 333 6.68 -4.11 -1.91
CA GLY A 333 7.01 -3.89 -0.51
C GLY A 333 8.21 -4.72 -0.08
N PHE A 334 8.30 -5.98 -0.52
CA PHE A 334 9.46 -6.83 -0.25
C PHE A 334 10.74 -6.27 -0.89
N VAL A 335 10.65 -5.63 -2.06
CA VAL A 335 11.79 -4.92 -2.66
C VAL A 335 12.22 -3.75 -1.78
N VAL A 336 11.28 -2.94 -1.30
CA VAL A 336 11.58 -1.82 -0.37
C VAL A 336 12.15 -2.33 0.96
N LEU A 337 11.69 -3.47 1.46
CA LEU A 337 12.23 -4.12 2.66
C LEU A 337 13.65 -4.60 2.41
N ALA A 338 13.91 -5.31 1.31
CA ALA A 338 15.24 -5.81 0.96
C ALA A 338 16.23 -4.67 0.79
N MET A 339 15.84 -3.59 0.10
CA MET A 339 16.64 -2.38 -0.02
C MET A 339 16.93 -1.77 1.36
N GLY A 340 15.92 -1.70 2.24
CA GLY A 340 16.08 -1.22 3.61
C GLY A 340 17.04 -2.04 4.46
N ASP A 341 16.96 -3.38 4.39
CA ASP A 341 17.88 -4.26 5.12
C ASP A 341 19.31 -4.14 4.59
N ILE A 342 19.50 -4.10 3.27
CA ILE A 342 20.83 -3.90 2.64
C ILE A 342 21.43 -2.56 3.12
N MET A 343 20.65 -1.48 3.07
CA MET A 343 21.10 -0.17 3.54
C MET A 343 21.46 -0.21 5.03
N ASN A 344 20.61 -0.80 5.88
CA ASN A 344 20.91 -0.94 7.31
C ASN A 344 22.16 -1.77 7.58
N ALA A 345 22.42 -2.81 6.78
CA ALA A 345 23.62 -3.63 6.87
C ALA A 345 24.89 -2.84 6.53
N THR A 346 24.85 -2.03 5.46
CA THR A 346 25.99 -1.20 5.06
C THR A 346 26.29 -0.09 6.06
N ILE A 347 25.28 0.46 6.75
CA ILE A 347 25.47 1.43 7.83
C ILE A 347 26.12 0.77 9.04
N ALA A 348 25.66 -0.43 9.41
CA ALA A 348 26.15 -1.09 10.61
C ALA A 348 27.66 -1.44 10.55
N GLN A 349 28.22 -1.57 9.33
CA GLN A 349 29.65 -1.74 9.10
C GLN A 349 30.46 -0.42 9.16
N GLY A 350 29.81 0.72 9.38
CA GLY A 350 30.43 1.98 9.82
C GLY A 350 31.26 2.77 8.81
N SER A 351 31.66 2.20 7.66
CA SER A 351 32.62 2.85 6.74
C SER A 351 31.98 3.43 5.47
N VAL A 352 31.15 2.66 4.77
CA VAL A 352 30.65 3.03 3.43
C VAL A 352 29.54 4.07 3.51
N CYS A 353 28.52 3.88 4.36
CA CYS A 353 27.41 4.83 4.45
C CYS A 353 27.77 6.14 5.17
N TYR A 354 28.71 6.11 6.11
CA TYR A 354 29.23 7.33 6.74
C TYR A 354 29.94 8.23 5.73
N SER A 355 30.67 7.62 4.78
CA SER A 355 31.22 8.33 3.62
C SER A 355 30.12 8.88 2.70
N MET A 356 29.07 8.10 2.39
CA MET A 356 27.94 8.58 1.57
C MET A 356 27.16 9.73 2.22
N MET A 357 27.07 9.78 3.55
CA MET A 357 26.42 10.88 4.28
C MET A 357 27.31 12.12 4.43
N SER A 358 28.59 12.03 4.06
CA SER A 358 29.52 13.18 4.07
C SER A 358 29.32 14.11 2.85
N ASP A 359 28.77 13.58 1.75
CA ASP A 359 28.39 14.36 0.57
C ASP A 359 27.01 15.01 0.79
N ASP A 360 26.92 16.33 0.60
CA ASP A 360 25.71 17.10 0.84
C ASP A 360 24.53 16.64 -0.03
N VAL A 361 24.73 16.27 -1.30
CA VAL A 361 23.61 15.92 -2.19
C VAL A 361 23.02 14.55 -1.82
N LEU A 362 23.89 13.55 -1.69
CA LEU A 362 23.51 12.20 -1.29
C LEU A 362 22.84 12.20 0.08
N ARG A 363 23.28 13.06 1.01
CA ARG A 363 22.69 13.16 2.35
C ARG A 363 21.24 13.61 2.34
N HIS A 364 20.86 14.58 1.52
CA HIS A 364 19.45 15.02 1.42
C HIS A 364 18.58 13.94 0.78
N PHE A 365 19.07 13.27 -0.26
CA PHE A 365 18.34 12.19 -0.92
C PHE A 365 18.14 10.97 -0.02
N LEU A 366 19.21 10.51 0.64
CA LEU A 366 19.16 9.38 1.57
C LEU A 366 18.39 9.72 2.86
N GLY A 367 18.39 10.99 3.28
CA GLY A 367 17.61 11.48 4.41
C GLY A 367 16.09 11.39 4.21
N LEU A 368 15.61 11.33 2.95
CA LEU A 368 14.21 11.05 2.67
C LEU A 368 13.82 9.62 3.02
N TYR A 369 14.75 8.67 3.10
CA TYR A 369 14.44 7.28 3.42
C TYR A 369 14.54 7.01 4.94
N PRO A 370 13.45 6.62 5.63
CA PRO A 370 13.43 6.50 7.09
C PRO A 370 14.47 5.55 7.71
N ALA A 371 14.78 4.44 7.05
CA ALA A 371 15.70 3.43 7.59
C ALA A 371 17.12 3.97 7.75
N MET A 372 17.55 4.87 6.86
CA MET A 372 18.85 5.53 6.95
C MET A 372 18.97 6.37 8.22
N ASN A 373 17.96 7.20 8.48
CA ASN A 373 17.94 8.06 9.66
C ASN A 373 17.93 7.25 10.95
N PHE A 374 17.13 6.18 11.01
CA PHE A 374 17.10 5.28 12.15
C PHE A 374 18.45 4.61 12.41
N SER A 375 19.06 4.05 11.37
CA SER A 375 20.33 3.32 11.47
C SER A 375 21.49 4.22 11.89
N LYS A 376 21.54 5.47 11.39
CA LYS A 376 22.54 6.45 11.83
C LYS A 376 22.37 6.78 13.32
N ILE A 377 21.15 7.08 13.76
CA ILE A 377 20.86 7.35 15.17
C ILE A 377 21.24 6.16 16.07
N TRP A 378 20.89 4.94 15.65
CA TRP A 378 21.22 3.72 16.38
C TRP A 378 22.74 3.54 16.52
N LEU A 379 23.48 3.80 15.44
CA LEU A 379 24.92 3.62 15.41
C LEU A 379 25.62 4.64 16.33
N ASP A 380 25.31 5.93 16.21
CA ASP A 380 25.86 6.99 17.08
C ASP A 380 25.73 6.64 18.57
N MET A 381 24.55 6.11 18.91
CA MET A 381 24.25 5.68 20.25
C MET A 381 25.03 4.43 20.65
N SER A 382 24.98 3.39 19.82
CA SER A 382 25.60 2.10 20.10
C SER A 382 27.11 2.24 20.32
N TYR A 383 27.77 3.14 19.57
CA TYR A 383 29.20 3.41 19.76
C TYR A 383 29.57 4.03 21.11
N LYS A 384 28.69 4.84 21.71
CA LYS A 384 28.93 5.43 23.05
C LYS A 384 28.55 4.47 24.18
N THR A 385 27.62 3.57 23.92
CA THR A 385 27.18 2.54 24.89
C THR A 385 27.97 1.24 24.81
N LYS A 386 28.81 1.05 23.78
CA LYS A 386 29.53 -0.20 23.52
C LYS A 386 30.38 -0.64 24.71
N GLU A 387 30.48 -1.94 24.88
CA GLU A 387 31.41 -2.53 25.83
C GLU A 387 32.79 -2.67 25.20
N TYR A 388 33.83 -2.48 26.00
CA TYR A 388 35.19 -2.77 25.59
C TYR A 388 35.73 -3.91 26.45
N PHE A 389 36.28 -4.92 25.79
CA PHE A 389 36.97 -6.01 26.48
C PHE A 389 38.27 -5.47 27.04
N ASP A 390 38.33 -5.36 28.36
CA ASP A 390 39.55 -4.95 29.03
C ASP A 390 40.44 -6.19 29.19
N VAL A 391 41.47 -6.27 28.35
CA VAL A 391 42.44 -7.38 28.34
C VAL A 391 43.13 -7.53 29.69
N SER A 392 43.38 -6.44 30.43
CA SER A 392 44.05 -6.49 31.73
C SER A 392 43.16 -7.07 32.83
N LEU A 393 41.85 -6.81 32.76
CA LEU A 393 40.87 -7.33 33.71
C LEU A 393 40.30 -8.69 33.28
N ALA A 394 40.58 -9.12 32.04
CA ALA A 394 39.96 -10.25 31.36
C ALA A 394 38.42 -10.22 31.45
N SER A 395 37.85 -9.01 31.45
CA SER A 395 36.42 -8.77 31.66
C SER A 395 35.93 -7.65 30.77
N PHE A 396 34.67 -7.72 30.36
CA PHE A 396 34.00 -6.63 29.66
C PHE A 396 33.73 -5.46 30.61
N THR A 397 34.07 -4.26 30.17
CA THR A 397 33.77 -3.02 30.89
C THR A 397 32.81 -2.17 30.06
N SER A 398 31.80 -1.60 30.73
CA SER A 398 30.71 -0.91 30.06
C SER A 398 31.11 0.51 29.63
N GLY A 399 30.64 0.95 28.46
CA GLY A 399 30.83 2.30 27.95
C GLY A 399 30.19 3.41 28.78
N ARG A 400 30.54 4.66 28.45
CA ARG A 400 30.13 5.90 29.15
C ARG A 400 28.61 6.13 29.22
N GLY A 401 27.85 5.52 28.31
CA GLY A 401 26.40 5.72 28.18
C GLY A 401 26.04 6.85 27.21
N TYR A 402 24.74 7.04 26.96
CA TYR A 402 24.24 8.03 25.99
C TYR A 402 23.12 8.88 26.62
N GLY A 403 23.39 10.16 26.84
CA GLY A 403 22.45 11.12 27.41
C GLY A 403 21.84 12.09 26.39
N PHE A 404 20.88 12.91 26.81
CA PHE A 404 20.26 13.92 25.93
C PHE A 404 21.24 14.96 25.38
N GLY A 405 22.32 15.27 26.11
CA GLY A 405 23.36 16.19 25.63
C GLY A 405 24.15 15.63 24.44
N ASP A 406 24.24 14.29 24.31
CA ASP A 406 25.00 13.63 23.25
C ASP A 406 24.32 13.72 21.87
N LEU A 407 23.08 14.21 21.80
CA LEU A 407 22.33 14.46 20.57
C LEU A 407 22.88 15.62 19.72
N PHE A 408 23.48 16.59 20.40
CA PHE A 408 23.98 17.84 19.81
C PHE A 408 25.50 17.81 19.61
N VAL A 409 26.14 16.68 19.90
CA VAL A 409 27.59 16.53 19.78
C VAL A 409 27.90 15.80 18.47
N MET A 410 28.77 16.39 17.67
CA MET A 410 29.37 15.76 16.50
C MET A 410 30.23 14.56 16.96
N ASN A 411 29.88 13.36 16.51
CA ASN A 411 30.65 12.15 16.83
C ASN A 411 31.74 11.93 15.77
N SER A 412 33.01 12.05 16.16
CA SER A 412 34.13 11.60 15.33
C SER A 412 34.42 10.12 15.59
N HIS A 413 34.23 9.25 14.59
CA HIS A 413 34.56 7.82 14.70
C HIS A 413 36.08 7.63 14.64
N GLN A 414 36.68 7.08 15.70
CA GLN A 414 38.15 6.98 15.89
C GLN A 414 38.91 6.07 14.89
N GLY A 415 38.27 5.57 13.83
CA GLY A 415 38.92 4.75 12.79
C GLY A 415 38.94 5.38 11.39
N TYR A 416 38.18 6.45 11.14
CA TYR A 416 38.03 7.02 9.81
C TYR A 416 38.25 8.54 9.86
N ARG A 417 39.12 9.06 8.98
CA ARG A 417 39.41 10.52 8.82
C ARG A 417 38.23 11.26 8.17
N ILE A 418 37.00 11.06 8.65
CA ILE A 418 35.79 11.73 8.13
C ILE A 418 35.32 12.72 9.19
N THR A 419 35.52 14.01 8.94
CA THR A 419 35.26 15.10 9.89
C THR A 419 33.90 15.75 9.71
N ASN A 420 33.16 15.43 8.64
CA ASN A 420 31.94 16.14 8.25
C ASN A 420 30.69 15.25 8.31
N VAL A 421 30.35 14.74 9.50
CA VAL A 421 29.16 13.90 9.70
C VAL A 421 28.24 14.59 10.69
N GLN A 422 26.98 14.79 10.29
CA GLN A 422 26.00 15.56 11.06
C GLN A 422 25.67 15.02 12.44
N GLU A 423 25.23 15.90 13.33
CA GLU A 423 24.67 15.57 14.65
C GLU A 423 23.42 14.67 14.56
N SER A 424 23.17 13.87 15.59
CA SER A 424 22.06 12.90 15.60
C SER A 424 20.67 13.58 15.56
N TYR A 425 20.51 14.81 16.08
CA TYR A 425 19.21 15.49 16.10
C TYR A 425 18.65 15.80 14.69
N ILE A 426 19.49 16.04 13.68
CA ILE A 426 18.97 16.38 12.34
C ILE A 426 18.32 15.16 11.68
N SER A 427 18.75 13.94 12.04
CA SER A 427 18.07 12.71 11.60
C SER A 427 16.67 12.56 12.22
N PHE A 428 16.43 13.07 13.43
CA PHE A 428 15.07 13.16 13.99
C PHE A 428 14.22 14.17 13.23
N LEU A 429 14.80 15.31 12.85
CA LEU A 429 14.10 16.30 12.03
C LEU A 429 13.72 15.73 10.67
N TRP A 430 14.60 14.94 10.04
CA TRP A 430 14.27 14.21 8.82
C TRP A 430 13.13 13.21 9.01
N GLN A 431 13.10 12.44 10.10
CA GLN A 431 11.98 11.54 10.38
C GLN A 431 10.65 12.30 10.54
N LEU A 432 10.64 13.44 11.24
CA LEU A 432 9.46 14.30 11.36
C LEU A 432 9.03 14.91 10.03
N LEU A 433 9.99 15.39 9.23
CA LEU A 433 9.75 15.93 7.90
C LEU A 433 9.15 14.85 6.99
N ASN A 434 9.69 13.63 7.01
CA ASN A 434 9.20 12.50 6.22
C ASN A 434 7.75 12.16 6.55
N ILE A 435 7.35 12.21 7.83
CA ILE A 435 5.95 11.99 8.23
C ILE A 435 5.03 13.01 7.56
N VAL A 436 5.35 14.31 7.65
CA VAL A 436 4.53 15.37 7.06
C VAL A 436 4.54 15.27 5.54
N LEU A 437 5.72 15.13 4.93
CA LEU A 437 5.91 15.05 3.49
C LEU A 437 5.12 13.90 2.88
N TYR A 438 5.23 12.69 3.44
CA TYR A 438 4.53 11.52 2.91
C TYR A 438 3.01 11.61 3.08
N ILE A 439 2.51 12.21 4.16
CA ILE A 439 1.06 12.45 4.32
C ILE A 439 0.56 13.44 3.25
N VAL A 440 1.29 14.55 3.02
CA VAL A 440 0.92 15.55 2.01
C VAL A 440 0.95 14.92 0.62
N LEU A 441 2.01 14.19 0.28
CA LEU A 441 2.12 13.47 -1.00
C LEU A 441 1.04 12.40 -1.14
N CYS A 442 0.70 11.67 -0.08
CA CYS A 442 -0.37 10.67 -0.10
C CYS A 442 -1.72 11.31 -0.43
N VAL A 443 -2.07 12.44 0.20
CA VAL A 443 -3.31 13.16 -0.09
C VAL A 443 -3.30 13.68 -1.53
N TYR A 444 -2.16 14.22 -1.98
CA TYR A 444 -1.98 14.69 -3.35
C TYR A 444 -2.21 13.57 -4.38
N PHE A 445 -1.48 12.46 -4.27
CA PHE A 445 -1.59 11.35 -5.23
C PHE A 445 -2.93 10.62 -5.14
N ASP A 446 -3.55 10.46 -3.97
CA ASP A 446 -4.90 9.88 -3.85
C ASP A 446 -5.94 10.73 -4.61
N THR A 447 -5.79 12.06 -4.61
CA THR A 447 -6.66 12.94 -5.41
C THR A 447 -6.34 12.95 -6.89
N ALA A 448 -5.06 12.92 -7.27
CA ALA A 448 -4.59 12.90 -8.66
C ALA A 448 -5.03 11.61 -9.38
N THR A 449 -4.77 10.44 -8.77
CA THR A 449 -5.10 9.12 -9.32
C THR A 449 -6.61 8.93 -9.50
N ARG A 450 -7.45 9.61 -8.71
CA ARG A 450 -8.92 9.55 -8.85
C ARG A 450 -9.46 10.40 -10.00
N ARG A 451 -8.77 11.49 -10.36
CA ARG A 451 -9.22 12.42 -11.40
C ARG A 451 -8.61 12.12 -12.78
N ASN A 452 -7.71 11.14 -12.87
CA ASN A 452 -6.95 10.81 -14.08
C ASN A 452 -6.21 12.04 -14.69
N ASP A 453 -5.89 13.03 -13.85
CA ASP A 453 -5.28 14.30 -14.25
C ASP A 453 -4.12 14.62 -13.29
N PHE A 454 -2.86 14.45 -13.74
CA PHE A 454 -1.68 14.63 -12.88
C PHE A 454 -1.44 16.10 -12.49
N PHE A 455 -1.86 17.05 -13.33
CA PHE A 455 -1.70 18.51 -13.14
C PHE A 455 -3.02 19.21 -12.74
N PHE A 456 -3.90 18.54 -12.01
CA PHE A 456 -5.20 19.12 -11.65
C PHE A 456 -5.09 20.39 -10.79
N PHE A 457 -3.99 20.59 -10.04
CA PHE A 457 -3.74 21.80 -9.26
C PHE A 457 -3.50 23.04 -10.12
N VAL A 458 -3.17 22.88 -11.40
CA VAL A 458 -3.05 23.99 -12.36
C VAL A 458 -4.43 24.38 -12.90
N LYS A 459 -5.43 23.49 -12.84
CA LYS A 459 -6.77 23.79 -13.34
C LYS A 459 -7.48 24.78 -12.38
N PRO A 460 -8.05 25.89 -12.89
CA PRO A 460 -8.80 26.85 -12.07
C PRO A 460 -9.96 26.22 -11.27
N SER A 461 -10.47 25.09 -11.74
CA SER A 461 -11.50 24.29 -11.07
C SER A 461 -11.07 23.65 -9.76
N PHE A 462 -9.77 23.48 -9.51
CA PHE A 462 -9.25 22.99 -8.23
C PHE A 462 -9.29 24.05 -7.14
N TRP A 463 -8.96 25.31 -7.47
CA TRP A 463 -8.93 26.44 -6.53
C TRP A 463 -10.31 27.05 -6.23
N GLY A 464 -11.39 26.38 -6.63
CA GLY A 464 -12.75 26.90 -6.44
C GLY A 464 -13.04 28.15 -7.28
N CYS A 465 -12.17 28.50 -8.24
CA CYS A 465 -12.35 29.63 -9.16
C CYS A 465 -13.25 29.27 -10.35
N THR A 466 -14.20 28.35 -10.15
CA THR A 466 -15.20 27.96 -11.13
C THR A 466 -16.42 28.87 -11.15
N SER A 467 -16.55 29.81 -10.20
CA SER A 467 -17.64 30.80 -10.23
C SER A 467 -17.53 31.76 -11.42
N LEU A 468 -16.35 31.89 -12.05
CA LEU A 468 -16.14 32.75 -13.23
C LEU A 468 -16.39 32.04 -14.57
N PHE A 469 -16.48 30.70 -14.59
CA PHE A 469 -16.74 29.89 -15.80
C PHE A 469 -17.98 28.99 -15.65
N ALA A 470 -18.77 29.17 -14.59
CA ALA A 470 -20.13 28.68 -14.55
C ALA A 470 -20.95 29.50 -15.54
N LYS A 471 -20.88 29.15 -16.83
CA LYS A 471 -21.91 29.53 -17.79
C LYS A 471 -23.23 29.16 -17.13
N LYS A 472 -23.99 30.19 -16.80
CA LYS A 472 -25.35 30.10 -16.29
C LYS A 472 -26.13 29.17 -17.21
N SER A 473 -27.03 28.38 -16.63
CA SER A 473 -27.83 27.32 -17.27
C SER A 473 -28.80 27.79 -18.36
N GLU A 474 -28.51 28.87 -19.07
CA GLU A 474 -29.29 29.44 -20.17
C GLU A 474 -28.97 28.79 -21.54
N GLU A 475 -27.92 27.95 -21.66
CA GLU A 475 -27.66 27.19 -22.90
C GLU A 475 -28.35 25.81 -22.96
N LEU A 476 -28.90 25.31 -21.86
CA LEU A 476 -29.62 24.02 -21.83
C LEU A 476 -31.02 24.08 -22.48
N SER A 477 -31.42 25.26 -22.96
CA SER A 477 -32.72 25.56 -23.58
C SER A 477 -32.67 25.71 -25.10
N ARG A 478 -31.54 25.43 -25.77
CA ARG A 478 -31.54 25.29 -27.24
C ARG A 478 -32.09 23.91 -27.60
N ILE A 479 -33.40 23.86 -27.82
CA ILE A 479 -34.14 22.66 -28.19
C ILE A 479 -34.10 22.52 -29.72
N ASP A 480 -33.55 21.41 -30.23
CA ASP A 480 -33.85 20.97 -31.60
C ASP A 480 -35.27 20.38 -31.58
N GLU A 481 -36.29 21.18 -31.86
CA GLU A 481 -37.70 20.74 -31.85
C GLU A 481 -37.94 19.54 -32.78
N SER A 482 -37.19 19.45 -33.88
CA SER A 482 -37.21 18.33 -34.83
C SER A 482 -36.80 16.98 -34.21
N LYS A 483 -35.85 16.96 -33.27
CA LYS A 483 -35.45 15.73 -32.57
C LYS A 483 -36.46 15.30 -31.52
N VAL A 484 -37.23 16.24 -30.96
CA VAL A 484 -38.24 15.95 -29.93
C VAL A 484 -39.51 15.35 -30.54
N GLU A 485 -39.87 15.73 -31.77
CA GLU A 485 -41.02 15.15 -32.48
C GLU A 485 -40.79 13.69 -32.89
N GLN A 486 -39.55 13.30 -33.17
CA GLN A 486 -39.19 11.92 -33.52
C GLN A 486 -39.14 10.98 -32.30
N LEU A 487 -39.22 11.51 -31.07
CA LEU A 487 -39.16 10.69 -29.88
C LEU A 487 -40.44 9.88 -29.66
N PRO A 488 -40.31 8.59 -29.29
CA PRO A 488 -41.33 7.81 -28.61
C PRO A 488 -42.20 8.61 -27.61
N ALA A 489 -43.52 8.40 -27.61
CA ALA A 489 -44.46 9.18 -26.77
C ALA A 489 -44.17 9.07 -25.26
N ASP A 490 -43.69 7.93 -24.79
CA ASP A 490 -43.21 7.68 -23.42
C ASP A 490 -41.95 8.50 -23.09
N LEU A 491 -40.96 8.53 -23.99
CA LEU A 491 -39.75 9.33 -23.85
C LEU A 491 -40.04 10.82 -23.95
N LYS A 492 -40.98 11.25 -24.81
CA LYS A 492 -41.43 12.65 -24.90
C LYS A 492 -42.02 13.11 -23.56
N LYS A 493 -42.84 12.28 -22.91
CA LYS A 493 -43.33 12.55 -21.54
C LYS A 493 -42.18 12.67 -20.53
N GLN A 494 -41.13 11.85 -20.65
CA GLN A 494 -39.95 11.95 -19.76
C GLN A 494 -39.12 13.20 -20.04
N PHE A 495 -38.92 13.55 -21.32
CA PHE A 495 -38.23 14.75 -21.78
C PHE A 495 -38.88 16.02 -21.22
N GLU A 496 -40.21 16.11 -21.30
CA GLU A 496 -41.00 17.23 -20.75
C GLU A 496 -40.89 17.28 -19.21
N LYS A 497 -41.08 16.15 -18.53
CA LYS A 497 -40.97 16.07 -17.05
C LYS A 497 -39.57 16.37 -16.51
N ALA A 498 -38.53 15.97 -17.26
CA ALA A 498 -37.15 16.22 -16.88
C ALA A 498 -36.83 17.72 -16.87
N ARG A 499 -37.41 18.48 -17.81
CA ARG A 499 -37.19 19.93 -17.95
C ARG A 499 -38.20 20.78 -17.17
N ASP A 500 -39.31 20.19 -16.71
CA ASP A 500 -40.22 20.86 -15.79
C ASP A 500 -39.67 20.87 -14.35
N PHE A 501 -38.97 21.93 -14.00
CA PHE A 501 -38.42 22.12 -12.66
C PHE A 501 -39.47 22.45 -11.58
N SER A 502 -40.72 22.74 -11.95
CA SER A 502 -41.78 23.01 -10.97
C SER A 502 -42.21 21.74 -10.22
N THR A 503 -42.07 20.57 -10.85
CA THR A 503 -42.39 19.30 -10.22
C THR A 503 -41.26 18.81 -9.31
N PRO A 504 -41.54 18.40 -8.06
CA PRO A 504 -40.53 17.81 -7.20
C PRO A 504 -40.16 16.41 -7.70
N ALA A 505 -38.88 16.21 -8.02
CA ALA A 505 -38.33 14.93 -8.45
C ALA A 505 -37.25 14.43 -7.49
N LEU A 506 -37.31 13.13 -7.17
CA LEU A 506 -36.29 12.46 -6.37
C LEU A 506 -35.06 12.11 -7.21
N VAL A 507 -35.24 11.80 -8.49
CA VAL A 507 -34.14 11.64 -9.46
C VAL A 507 -34.53 12.36 -10.74
N ARG A 508 -33.67 13.25 -11.23
CA ARG A 508 -33.85 13.99 -12.47
C ARG A 508 -32.54 14.03 -13.26
N LEU A 509 -32.59 13.54 -14.48
CA LEU A 509 -31.51 13.60 -15.48
C LEU A 509 -32.00 14.48 -16.62
N VAL A 510 -31.23 15.52 -16.94
CA VAL A 510 -31.51 16.43 -18.05
C VAL A 510 -30.32 16.41 -19.00
N ASP A 511 -30.56 15.89 -20.19
CA ASP A 511 -29.62 15.80 -21.30
C ASP A 511 -28.24 15.25 -20.87
N VAL A 512 -28.24 14.13 -20.13
CA VAL A 512 -27.01 13.63 -19.51
C VAL A 512 -26.18 12.83 -20.50
N HIS A 513 -24.96 13.32 -20.77
CA HIS A 513 -23.97 12.59 -21.56
C HIS A 513 -22.76 12.15 -20.71
N LYS A 514 -22.17 11.02 -21.08
CA LYS A 514 -20.93 10.54 -20.47
C LYS A 514 -20.04 9.86 -21.50
N SER A 515 -18.85 10.42 -21.70
CA SER A 515 -17.78 9.85 -22.52
C SER A 515 -16.55 9.53 -21.66
N PHE A 516 -15.85 8.44 -21.99
CA PHE A 516 -14.54 8.14 -21.41
C PHE A 516 -13.47 8.30 -22.50
N SER A 517 -12.44 9.11 -22.23
CA SER A 517 -11.29 9.22 -23.13
C SER A 517 -10.36 8.03 -22.91
N LYS A 518 -10.04 7.28 -23.98
CA LYS A 518 -9.16 6.10 -23.88
C LYS A 518 -7.67 6.43 -23.77
N ASN A 519 -7.22 7.65 -24.08
CA ASN A 519 -5.79 7.99 -24.07
C ASN A 519 -5.47 9.20 -23.19
N LEU A 520 -4.58 8.99 -22.21
CA LEU A 520 -3.73 10.03 -21.66
C LEU A 520 -2.66 10.37 -22.73
N ASN A 521 -2.59 11.65 -23.09
CA ASN A 521 -1.39 12.38 -23.56
C ASN A 521 -1.38 13.01 -24.96
N LEU A 522 -2.36 12.85 -25.85
CA LEU A 522 -2.42 13.67 -27.07
C LEU A 522 -3.88 13.89 -27.50
N PRO A 523 -4.32 15.13 -27.81
CA PRO A 523 -5.60 15.38 -28.44
C PRO A 523 -5.50 14.98 -29.92
N LYS A 524 -5.47 13.68 -30.21
CA LYS A 524 -5.78 13.19 -31.55
C LYS A 524 -7.29 12.98 -31.62
N ILE A 525 -7.90 13.59 -32.62
CA ILE A 525 -9.24 13.31 -33.13
C ILE A 525 -9.32 11.79 -33.37
N GLY A 526 -9.96 11.08 -32.45
CA GLY A 526 -10.04 9.62 -32.42
C GLY A 526 -11.04 9.23 -31.34
N SER A 527 -12.10 8.54 -31.76
CA SER A 527 -13.41 8.40 -31.13
C SER A 527 -13.44 8.47 -29.58
N LYS A 528 -14.08 9.52 -29.05
CA LYS A 528 -14.61 9.45 -27.68
C LYS A 528 -15.70 8.39 -27.68
N ASN A 529 -15.47 7.25 -27.03
CA ASN A 529 -16.55 6.28 -26.79
C ASN A 529 -17.54 6.90 -25.81
N GLU A 530 -18.60 7.47 -26.35
CA GLU A 530 -19.73 7.99 -25.60
C GLU A 530 -20.60 6.83 -25.13
N VAL A 531 -20.70 6.67 -23.82
CA VAL A 531 -21.40 5.55 -23.17
C VAL A 531 -22.85 5.92 -22.84
N LEU A 532 -23.12 7.19 -22.54
CA LEU A 532 -24.46 7.73 -22.37
C LEU A 532 -24.61 8.94 -23.28
N LYS A 533 -25.67 8.94 -24.09
CA LYS A 533 -25.97 9.92 -25.14
C LYS A 533 -27.32 10.59 -24.84
N GLY A 534 -27.30 11.73 -24.15
CA GLY A 534 -28.49 12.56 -23.92
C GLY A 534 -29.63 11.86 -23.15
N ILE A 535 -29.34 11.34 -21.95
CA ILE A 535 -30.38 10.67 -21.13
C ILE A 535 -31.24 11.70 -20.41
N ASP A 536 -32.54 11.67 -20.72
CA ASP A 536 -33.60 12.38 -20.00
C ASP A 536 -34.45 11.40 -19.18
N LEU A 537 -34.54 11.63 -17.88
CA LEU A 537 -35.31 10.76 -16.97
C LEU A 537 -35.78 11.53 -15.74
N CYS A 538 -37.06 11.43 -15.39
CA CYS A 538 -37.61 12.06 -14.20
C CYS A 538 -38.44 11.09 -13.36
N ILE A 539 -37.98 10.83 -12.13
CA ILE A 539 -38.64 9.96 -11.16
C ILE A 539 -39.05 10.76 -9.93
N SER A 540 -40.35 10.85 -9.70
CA SER A 540 -40.95 11.62 -8.58
C SER A 540 -41.75 10.76 -7.60
N LYS A 541 -42.32 9.64 -8.05
CA LYS A 541 -43.19 8.78 -7.21
C LYS A 541 -42.42 7.59 -6.65
N PRO A 542 -42.76 7.10 -5.44
CA PRO A 542 -42.30 5.80 -4.96
C PRO A 542 -42.66 4.69 -5.95
N GLY A 543 -41.75 3.74 -6.12
CA GLY A 543 -41.88 2.69 -7.12
C GLY A 543 -40.55 1.98 -7.37
N CYS A 544 -40.58 0.89 -8.13
CA CYS A 544 -39.39 0.16 -8.56
C CYS A 544 -39.18 0.41 -10.05
N TYR A 545 -38.10 1.08 -10.43
CA TYR A 545 -37.80 1.47 -11.80
C TYR A 545 -36.67 0.58 -12.30
N MET A 546 -36.99 -0.32 -13.23
CA MET A 546 -36.06 -1.32 -13.74
C MET A 546 -35.32 -0.76 -14.96
N ILE A 547 -33.99 -0.80 -14.96
CA ILE A 547 -33.17 -0.42 -16.12
C ILE A 547 -32.52 -1.68 -16.69
N ILE A 548 -32.90 -2.05 -17.91
CA ILE A 548 -32.39 -3.21 -18.65
C ILE A 548 -31.66 -2.75 -19.92
N GLY A 549 -30.84 -3.60 -20.52
CA GLY A 549 -30.00 -3.22 -21.67
C GLY A 549 -28.60 -3.83 -21.65
N SER A 550 -27.84 -3.62 -22.71
CA SER A 550 -26.47 -4.13 -22.85
C SER A 550 -25.44 -3.17 -22.24
N ASN A 551 -25.38 -1.92 -22.73
CA ASN A 551 -24.31 -0.97 -22.42
C ASN A 551 -24.82 0.29 -21.70
N GLY A 552 -24.09 0.75 -20.68
CA GLY A 552 -24.31 2.05 -20.01
C GLY A 552 -25.02 2.02 -18.64
N LYS A 553 -25.60 0.89 -18.24
CA LYS A 553 -26.32 0.73 -16.96
C LYS A 553 -25.44 1.05 -15.74
N SER A 554 -24.25 0.44 -15.67
CA SER A 554 -23.31 0.67 -14.56
C SER A 554 -22.79 2.12 -14.55
N THR A 555 -22.64 2.74 -15.72
CA THR A 555 -22.27 4.16 -15.86
C THR A 555 -23.36 5.07 -15.30
N LEU A 556 -24.63 4.77 -15.61
CA LEU A 556 -25.78 5.49 -15.05
C LEU A 556 -25.81 5.37 -13.52
N PHE A 557 -25.60 4.17 -12.97
CA PHE A 557 -25.53 3.96 -11.52
C PHE A 557 -24.37 4.72 -10.87
N ASN A 558 -23.21 4.77 -11.54
CA ASN A 558 -22.05 5.54 -11.08
C ASN A 558 -22.28 7.06 -11.12
N LEU A 559 -23.14 7.57 -12.01
CA LEU A 559 -23.59 8.96 -11.98
C LEU A 559 -24.54 9.18 -10.79
N LEU A 560 -25.55 8.34 -10.62
CA LEU A 560 -26.54 8.47 -9.54
C LEU A 560 -25.90 8.39 -8.14
N ASN A 561 -24.95 7.47 -7.93
CA ASN A 561 -24.24 7.31 -6.65
C ASN A 561 -23.11 8.35 -6.44
N CYS A 562 -22.99 9.33 -7.34
CA CYS A 562 -22.00 10.42 -7.32
C CYS A 562 -20.53 9.98 -7.43
N THR A 563 -20.24 8.75 -7.86
CA THR A 563 -18.87 8.27 -8.09
C THR A 563 -18.28 8.95 -9.31
N GLU A 564 -19.04 8.97 -10.39
CA GLU A 564 -18.72 9.70 -11.61
C GLU A 564 -19.50 11.01 -11.68
N SER A 565 -19.05 11.92 -12.53
CA SER A 565 -19.78 13.14 -12.87
C SER A 565 -20.07 13.17 -14.37
N PRO A 566 -21.21 13.75 -14.79
CA PRO A 566 -21.60 13.77 -16.19
C PRO A 566 -20.61 14.64 -16.99
N THR A 567 -20.41 14.30 -18.26
CA THR A 567 -19.54 15.07 -19.19
C THR A 567 -20.23 16.33 -19.64
N SER A 568 -21.50 16.23 -20.02
CA SER A 568 -22.43 17.33 -20.22
C SER A 568 -23.81 16.96 -19.66
N GLY A 569 -24.70 17.94 -19.55
CA GLY A 569 -25.99 17.79 -18.89
C GLY A 569 -25.94 17.94 -17.37
N GLU A 570 -27.12 17.82 -16.77
CA GLU A 570 -27.34 18.01 -15.35
C GLU A 570 -28.05 16.82 -14.71
N CYS A 571 -27.58 16.43 -13.53
CA CYS A 571 -28.11 15.30 -12.76
C CYS A 571 -28.41 15.73 -11.33
N PHE A 572 -29.67 15.54 -10.92
CA PHE A 572 -30.19 15.92 -9.62
C PHE A 572 -30.74 14.71 -8.88
N VAL A 573 -30.37 14.58 -7.61
CA VAL A 573 -30.90 13.58 -6.69
C VAL A 573 -31.46 14.31 -5.46
N ASN A 574 -32.74 14.12 -5.19
CA ASN A 574 -33.50 14.83 -4.15
C ASN A 574 -33.32 16.35 -4.24
N GLY A 575 -33.46 16.91 -5.46
CA GLY A 575 -33.25 18.32 -5.77
C GLY A 575 -31.80 18.81 -5.68
N MET A 576 -30.83 17.95 -5.35
CA MET A 576 -29.43 18.32 -5.20
C MET A 576 -28.62 17.89 -6.42
N ASN A 577 -27.79 18.78 -6.95
CA ASN A 577 -26.90 18.47 -8.05
C ASN A 577 -25.77 17.51 -7.63
N VAL A 578 -25.58 16.43 -8.41
CA VAL A 578 -24.59 15.38 -8.18
C VAL A 578 -23.14 15.90 -8.21
N LYS A 579 -22.83 16.97 -8.95
CA LYS A 579 -21.48 17.56 -9.01
C LYS A 579 -21.09 18.20 -7.66
N HIS A 580 -22.04 18.86 -6.99
CA HIS A 580 -21.75 19.72 -5.83
C HIS A 580 -22.08 19.06 -4.48
N ASN A 581 -23.11 18.21 -4.40
CA ASN A 581 -23.69 17.77 -3.12
C ASN A 581 -23.50 16.27 -2.81
N LYS A 582 -22.36 15.69 -3.23
CA LYS A 582 -22.08 14.24 -3.15
C LYS A 582 -22.33 13.62 -1.77
N THR A 583 -21.80 14.22 -0.71
CA THR A 583 -21.89 13.66 0.66
C THR A 583 -23.34 13.61 1.16
N ARG A 584 -24.13 14.64 0.87
CA ARG A 584 -25.53 14.72 1.32
C ARG A 584 -26.40 13.74 0.54
N ILE A 585 -26.20 13.63 -0.78
CA ILE A 585 -26.90 12.65 -1.62
C ILE A 585 -26.62 11.22 -1.13
N ARG A 586 -25.34 10.86 -0.94
CA ARG A 586 -24.92 9.53 -0.46
C ARG A 586 -25.45 9.19 0.94
N SER A 587 -25.58 10.17 1.83
CA SER A 587 -26.20 9.93 3.14
C SER A 587 -27.67 9.48 3.04
N GLN A 588 -28.38 9.91 1.99
CA GLN A 588 -29.80 9.63 1.76
C GLN A 588 -30.05 8.49 0.75
N MET A 589 -29.01 7.78 0.30
CA MET A 589 -29.13 6.74 -0.73
C MET A 589 -28.63 5.39 -0.23
N GLY A 590 -29.38 4.33 -0.44
CA GLY A 590 -28.93 2.94 -0.30
C GLY A 590 -28.39 2.42 -1.63
N MET A 591 -27.36 1.58 -1.63
CA MET A 591 -26.88 0.97 -2.86
C MET A 591 -26.36 -0.46 -2.66
N THR A 592 -26.75 -1.37 -3.56
CA THR A 592 -25.97 -2.57 -3.87
C THR A 592 -25.25 -2.36 -5.19
N PHE A 593 -24.09 -3.00 -5.31
CA PHE A 593 -23.31 -3.02 -6.53
C PHE A 593 -23.33 -4.43 -7.12
N GLU A 594 -22.84 -4.61 -8.35
CA GLU A 594 -22.67 -5.92 -8.97
C GLU A 594 -21.87 -6.92 -8.09
N TYR A 595 -20.82 -6.46 -7.41
CA TYR A 595 -20.02 -7.26 -6.47
C TYR A 595 -20.26 -6.86 -5.01
N ASP A 596 -20.05 -7.82 -4.11
CA ASP A 596 -20.30 -7.65 -2.66
C ASP A 596 -19.06 -7.08 -1.93
N PHE A 597 -19.18 -5.85 -1.42
CA PHE A 597 -18.13 -5.14 -0.68
C PHE A 597 -18.14 -5.54 0.81
N LEU A 598 -17.68 -6.74 1.13
CA LEU A 598 -17.73 -7.29 2.49
C LEU A 598 -16.35 -7.72 2.98
N TRP A 599 -16.02 -7.39 4.23
CA TRP A 599 -14.82 -7.93 4.92
C TRP A 599 -15.08 -9.37 5.33
N GLN A 600 -14.29 -10.31 4.80
CA GLN A 600 -14.50 -11.74 5.06
C GLN A 600 -14.35 -12.09 6.56
N GLU A 601 -13.55 -11.35 7.32
CA GLU A 601 -13.28 -11.60 8.74
C GLU A 601 -14.35 -11.04 9.68
N LEU A 602 -15.10 -10.04 9.24
CA LEU A 602 -16.15 -9.44 10.04
C LEU A 602 -17.44 -10.26 9.93
N THR A 603 -18.27 -10.17 10.97
CA THR A 603 -19.57 -10.85 11.00
C THR A 603 -20.63 -10.00 10.32
N ALA A 604 -21.76 -10.60 9.94
CA ALA A 604 -22.91 -9.85 9.43
C ALA A 604 -23.36 -8.76 10.42
N TRP A 605 -23.34 -9.04 11.72
CA TRP A 605 -23.63 -8.05 12.76
C TRP A 605 -22.70 -6.83 12.70
N HIS A 606 -21.39 -7.05 12.61
CA HIS A 606 -20.41 -5.96 12.57
C HIS A 606 -20.55 -5.09 11.32
N HIS A 607 -20.86 -5.70 10.16
CA HIS A 607 -21.15 -4.94 8.94
C HIS A 607 -22.37 -4.05 9.13
N MET A 608 -23.51 -4.63 9.53
CA MET A 608 -24.75 -3.89 9.73
C MET A 608 -24.57 -2.76 10.75
N GLN A 609 -23.83 -3.02 11.84
CA GLN A 609 -23.52 -2.02 12.85
C GLN A 609 -22.70 -0.85 12.29
N LEU A 610 -21.64 -1.13 11.53
CA LEU A 610 -20.80 -0.10 10.92
C LEU A 610 -21.61 0.80 9.98
N PHE A 611 -22.36 0.20 9.05
CA PHE A 611 -23.09 0.96 8.04
C PHE A 611 -24.29 1.72 8.63
N ALA A 612 -24.98 1.17 9.63
CA ALA A 612 -26.01 1.90 10.37
C ALA A 612 -25.46 3.14 11.08
N GLU A 613 -24.28 3.02 11.70
CA GLU A 613 -23.61 4.16 12.35
C GLU A 613 -23.10 5.19 11.35
N LEU A 614 -22.60 4.77 10.19
CA LEU A 614 -22.22 5.68 9.09
C LEU A 614 -23.44 6.44 8.54
N LYS A 615 -24.62 5.79 8.51
CA LYS A 615 -25.91 6.41 8.18
C LYS A 615 -26.48 7.29 9.29
N GLY A 616 -25.84 7.36 10.46
CA GLY A 616 -26.24 8.23 11.56
C GLY A 616 -27.42 7.69 12.38
N ILE A 617 -27.68 6.39 12.35
CA ILE A 617 -28.75 5.78 13.15
C ILE A 617 -28.39 5.90 14.64
N PRO A 618 -29.30 6.43 15.50
CA PRO A 618 -29.03 6.57 16.93
C PRO A 618 -28.76 5.21 17.59
N GLN A 619 -27.79 5.17 18.52
CA GLN A 619 -27.39 3.95 19.24
C GLN A 619 -28.56 3.20 19.91
N ARG A 620 -29.59 3.93 20.38
CA ARG A 620 -30.79 3.34 20.98
C ARG A 620 -31.60 2.48 20.01
N LYS A 621 -31.66 2.87 18.72
CA LYS A 621 -32.42 2.15 17.67
C LYS A 621 -31.56 1.15 16.88
N LEU A 622 -30.24 1.19 17.07
CA LEU A 622 -29.28 0.42 16.29
C LEU A 622 -29.55 -1.09 16.33
N LYS A 623 -29.77 -1.64 17.53
CA LYS A 623 -30.02 -3.09 17.70
C LYS A 623 -31.32 -3.54 17.02
N GLU A 624 -32.37 -2.74 17.14
CA GLU A 624 -33.68 -3.01 16.55
C GLU A 624 -33.62 -2.96 15.02
N GLU A 625 -33.03 -1.92 14.46
CA GLU A 625 -32.86 -1.78 13.00
C GLU A 625 -32.04 -2.93 12.42
N ILE A 626 -30.89 -3.26 13.02
CA ILE A 626 -30.03 -4.36 12.53
C ILE A 626 -30.80 -5.69 12.57
N THR A 627 -31.53 -5.94 13.66
CA THR A 627 -32.32 -7.17 13.83
C THR A 627 -33.43 -7.25 12.78
N LEU A 628 -34.17 -6.15 12.58
CA LEU A 628 -35.21 -6.06 11.55
C LEU A 628 -34.66 -6.39 10.16
N ARG A 629 -33.57 -5.72 9.75
CA ARG A 629 -32.99 -5.89 8.41
C ARG A 629 -32.42 -7.29 8.20
N LEU A 630 -31.74 -7.86 9.20
CA LEU A 630 -31.22 -9.24 9.10
C LEU A 630 -32.34 -10.29 9.08
N ASN A 631 -33.48 -10.04 9.72
CA ASN A 631 -34.65 -10.91 9.64
C ASN A 631 -35.30 -10.86 8.25
N GLN A 632 -35.44 -9.67 7.66
CA GLN A 632 -36.00 -9.50 6.31
C GLN A 632 -35.26 -10.33 5.25
N VAL A 633 -33.93 -10.47 5.39
CA VAL A 633 -33.11 -11.29 4.47
C VAL A 633 -32.81 -12.70 5.00
N SER A 634 -33.46 -13.14 6.09
CA SER A 634 -33.26 -14.45 6.72
C SER A 634 -31.79 -14.76 7.09
N LEU A 635 -31.03 -13.79 7.59
CA LEU A 635 -29.63 -13.95 8.03
C LEU A 635 -29.42 -13.76 9.55
N TYR A 636 -30.47 -13.47 10.31
CA TYR A 636 -30.34 -13.21 11.75
C TYR A 636 -29.76 -14.40 12.55
N HIS A 637 -30.11 -15.63 12.16
CA HIS A 637 -29.62 -16.84 12.82
C HIS A 637 -28.09 -17.00 12.68
N VAL A 638 -27.50 -16.59 11.56
CA VAL A 638 -26.05 -16.63 11.29
C VAL A 638 -25.32 -15.31 11.59
N ARG A 639 -25.96 -14.33 12.24
CA ARG A 639 -25.45 -12.95 12.37
C ARG A 639 -24.04 -12.82 12.97
N HIS A 640 -23.61 -13.79 13.78
CA HIS A 640 -22.31 -13.82 14.47
C HIS A 640 -21.23 -14.65 13.77
N HIS A 641 -21.58 -15.30 12.67
CA HIS A 641 -20.60 -15.98 11.83
C HIS A 641 -19.83 -14.97 10.96
N PRO A 642 -18.52 -15.18 10.72
CA PRO A 642 -17.76 -14.39 9.76
C PRO A 642 -18.37 -14.48 8.37
N VAL A 643 -18.37 -13.38 7.62
CA VAL A 643 -18.91 -13.35 6.25
C VAL A 643 -18.10 -14.25 5.30
N GLY A 644 -16.84 -14.55 5.62
CA GLY A 644 -16.02 -15.53 4.90
C GLY A 644 -16.65 -16.92 4.80
N SER A 645 -17.49 -17.32 5.76
CA SER A 645 -18.19 -18.61 5.73
C SER A 645 -19.56 -18.56 5.05
N PHE A 646 -19.97 -17.41 4.51
CA PHE A 646 -21.27 -17.27 3.83
C PHE A 646 -21.17 -17.78 2.39
N SER A 647 -22.24 -18.42 1.90
CA SER A 647 -22.38 -18.69 0.46
C SER A 647 -22.53 -17.38 -0.33
N GLY A 648 -22.31 -17.42 -1.65
CA GLY A 648 -22.51 -16.26 -2.53
C GLY A 648 -23.89 -15.60 -2.34
N GLY A 649 -24.96 -16.41 -2.35
CA GLY A 649 -26.31 -15.90 -2.12
C GLY A 649 -26.56 -15.33 -0.71
N MET A 650 -25.84 -15.78 0.32
CA MET A 650 -25.89 -15.17 1.66
C MET A 650 -25.16 -13.82 1.70
N LYS A 651 -24.01 -13.69 1.02
CA LYS A 651 -23.28 -12.42 0.88
C LYS A 651 -24.15 -11.40 0.13
N ARG A 652 -24.78 -11.82 -0.96
CA ARG A 652 -25.71 -10.99 -1.73
C ARG A 652 -26.88 -10.47 -0.90
N ARG A 653 -27.50 -11.35 -0.12
CA ARG A 653 -28.57 -10.99 0.82
C ARG A 653 -28.12 -10.00 1.90
N LEU A 654 -26.90 -10.15 2.40
CA LEU A 654 -26.33 -9.18 3.34
C LEU A 654 -26.14 -7.81 2.67
N SER A 655 -25.64 -7.76 1.44
CA SER A 655 -25.51 -6.52 0.66
C SER A 655 -26.86 -5.82 0.46
N VAL A 656 -27.93 -6.57 0.14
CA VAL A 656 -29.30 -6.04 0.06
C VAL A 656 -29.74 -5.45 1.40
N ALA A 657 -29.50 -6.15 2.52
CA ALA A 657 -29.83 -5.63 3.85
C ALA A 657 -29.05 -4.35 4.20
N LEU A 658 -27.78 -4.26 3.80
CA LEU A 658 -26.94 -3.07 3.97
C LEU A 658 -27.46 -1.88 3.16
N ALA A 659 -27.92 -2.10 1.93
CA ALA A 659 -28.51 -1.04 1.11
C ALA A 659 -29.80 -0.47 1.73
N CYS A 660 -30.60 -1.31 2.39
CA CYS A 660 -31.86 -0.90 3.03
C CYS A 660 -31.69 -0.24 4.41
N ILE A 661 -30.48 -0.22 4.97
CA ILE A 661 -30.25 0.19 6.36
C ILE A 661 -30.51 1.68 6.55
N GLY A 662 -31.24 2.03 7.63
CA GLY A 662 -31.57 3.43 7.91
C GLY A 662 -32.69 4.00 7.04
N ASN A 663 -33.39 3.13 6.31
CA ASN A 663 -34.58 3.45 5.52
C ASN A 663 -34.38 4.61 4.51
N PRO A 664 -33.37 4.52 3.63
CA PRO A 664 -33.03 5.61 2.71
C PRO A 664 -34.17 5.86 1.71
N PRO A 665 -34.51 7.12 1.38
CA PRO A 665 -35.58 7.44 0.43
C PRO A 665 -35.34 6.88 -0.98
N ILE A 666 -34.06 6.74 -1.38
CA ILE A 666 -33.65 6.24 -2.69
C ILE A 666 -32.77 5.01 -2.49
N ILE A 667 -33.07 3.92 -3.20
CA ILE A 667 -32.28 2.68 -3.16
C ILE A 667 -31.88 2.31 -4.59
N LEU A 668 -30.59 2.13 -4.82
CA LEU A 668 -30.04 1.62 -6.08
C LEU A 668 -29.72 0.13 -5.93
N PHE A 669 -30.37 -0.73 -6.69
CA PHE A 669 -30.10 -2.16 -6.68
C PHE A 669 -29.44 -2.61 -7.98
N ASP A 670 -28.12 -2.69 -7.99
CA ASP A 670 -27.42 -3.27 -9.13
C ASP A 670 -27.41 -4.80 -9.00
N LEU A 671 -28.22 -5.51 -9.80
CA LEU A 671 -28.37 -6.98 -9.87
C LEU A 671 -28.72 -7.72 -8.55
N PRO A 672 -29.67 -7.26 -7.73
CA PRO A 672 -29.83 -7.65 -6.31
C PRO A 672 -30.05 -9.14 -6.05
N THR A 673 -30.43 -9.93 -7.04
CA THR A 673 -30.76 -11.36 -6.93
C THR A 673 -29.76 -12.28 -7.65
N LEU A 674 -28.68 -11.72 -8.21
CA LEU A 674 -27.62 -12.50 -8.86
C LEU A 674 -26.97 -13.50 -7.90
N GLY A 675 -26.87 -14.77 -8.30
CA GLY A 675 -26.26 -15.83 -7.50
C GLY A 675 -27.05 -16.25 -6.25
N VAL A 676 -28.32 -15.86 -6.15
CA VAL A 676 -29.23 -16.23 -5.07
C VAL A 676 -30.13 -17.39 -5.50
N ASP A 677 -30.30 -18.38 -4.63
CA ASP A 677 -31.19 -19.52 -4.88
C ASP A 677 -32.66 -19.07 -5.06
N PRO A 678 -33.49 -19.82 -5.81
CA PRO A 678 -34.87 -19.42 -6.09
C PRO A 678 -35.70 -19.10 -4.84
N SER A 679 -35.53 -19.85 -3.75
CA SER A 679 -36.32 -19.67 -2.52
C SER A 679 -35.95 -18.37 -1.80
N SER A 680 -34.66 -18.04 -1.72
CA SER A 680 -34.15 -16.79 -1.16
C SER A 680 -34.47 -15.59 -2.05
N ARG A 681 -34.44 -15.77 -3.38
CA ARG A 681 -34.82 -14.73 -4.35
C ARG A 681 -36.25 -14.24 -4.12
N MET A 682 -37.20 -15.15 -3.88
CA MET A 682 -38.59 -14.77 -3.57
C MET A 682 -38.72 -13.94 -2.30
N LYS A 683 -37.84 -14.13 -1.31
CA LYS A 683 -37.81 -13.29 -0.10
C LYS A 683 -37.30 -11.88 -0.39
N ILE A 684 -36.27 -11.76 -1.22
CA ILE A 684 -35.77 -10.46 -1.69
C ILE A 684 -36.87 -9.74 -2.49
N TRP A 685 -37.60 -10.45 -3.35
CA TRP A 685 -38.72 -9.87 -4.10
C TRP A 685 -39.82 -9.34 -3.19
N LYS A 686 -40.21 -10.10 -2.14
CA LYS A 686 -41.16 -9.62 -1.13
C LYS A 686 -40.67 -8.35 -0.45
N LEU A 687 -39.40 -8.30 -0.06
CA LEU A 687 -38.79 -7.11 0.52
C LEU A 687 -38.83 -5.91 -0.44
N ILE A 688 -38.45 -6.08 -1.71
CA ILE A 688 -38.49 -5.01 -2.71
C ILE A 688 -39.93 -4.54 -2.94
N HIS A 689 -40.89 -5.47 -2.97
CA HIS A 689 -42.31 -5.18 -3.13
C HIS A 689 -42.87 -4.35 -1.96
N GLU A 690 -42.45 -4.63 -0.72
CA GLU A 690 -42.81 -3.83 0.45
C GLU A 690 -42.15 -2.44 0.39
N LEU A 691 -40.86 -2.36 0.02
CA LEU A 691 -40.11 -1.11 -0.03
C LEU A 691 -40.60 -0.17 -1.13
N LYS A 692 -40.99 -0.67 -2.31
CA LYS A 692 -41.41 0.19 -3.44
C LYS A 692 -42.66 1.01 -3.15
N GLN A 693 -43.43 0.67 -2.10
CA GLN A 693 -44.59 1.47 -1.67
C GLN A 693 -44.19 2.81 -1.05
N ARG A 694 -42.98 2.93 -0.51
CA ARG A 694 -42.52 4.13 0.23
C ARG A 694 -41.19 4.70 -0.28
N HIS A 695 -40.46 3.93 -1.09
CA HIS A 695 -39.13 4.26 -1.56
C HIS A 695 -39.09 4.36 -3.08
N VAL A 696 -38.18 5.18 -3.60
CA VAL A 696 -37.76 5.11 -5.00
C VAL A 696 -36.64 4.10 -5.13
N ILE A 697 -36.91 3.00 -5.83
CA ILE A 697 -35.94 1.95 -6.09
C ILE A 697 -35.59 2.02 -7.57
N ILE A 698 -34.30 2.12 -7.91
CA ILE A 698 -33.82 1.97 -9.28
C ILE A 698 -32.98 0.71 -9.31
N ALA A 699 -33.35 -0.26 -10.14
CA ALA A 699 -32.73 -1.57 -10.14
C ALA A 699 -32.34 -2.04 -11.54
N THR A 700 -31.26 -2.80 -11.64
CA THR A 700 -30.88 -3.54 -12.84
C THR A 700 -31.16 -5.03 -12.61
N SER A 701 -31.58 -5.74 -13.66
CA SER A 701 -31.67 -7.20 -13.63
C SER A 701 -31.42 -7.78 -15.02
N HIS A 702 -30.89 -9.01 -15.04
CA HIS A 702 -30.83 -9.84 -16.24
C HIS A 702 -32.08 -10.71 -16.40
N SER A 703 -32.91 -10.81 -15.37
CA SER A 703 -34.17 -11.56 -15.42
C SER A 703 -35.30 -10.61 -15.81
N LEU A 704 -35.82 -10.78 -17.02
CA LEU A 704 -36.97 -10.01 -17.49
C LEU A 704 -38.23 -10.31 -16.67
N GLN A 705 -38.37 -11.55 -16.18
CA GLN A 705 -39.42 -11.93 -15.24
C GLN A 705 -39.34 -11.14 -13.92
N GLU A 706 -38.14 -10.89 -13.39
CA GLU A 706 -37.95 -10.03 -12.22
C GLU A 706 -38.37 -8.60 -12.53
N CYS A 707 -37.99 -8.09 -13.70
CA CYS A 707 -38.33 -6.74 -14.13
C CYS A 707 -39.83 -6.54 -14.23
N GLU A 708 -40.53 -7.52 -14.80
CA GLU A 708 -41.98 -7.51 -14.97
C GLU A 708 -42.72 -7.60 -13.62
N ASN A 709 -42.27 -8.46 -12.70
CA ASN A 709 -42.94 -8.64 -11.41
C ASN A 709 -42.72 -7.48 -10.42
N LEU A 710 -41.52 -6.91 -10.42
CA LEU A 710 -41.14 -5.87 -9.47
C LEU A 710 -41.37 -4.46 -10.02
N GLY A 711 -41.15 -4.26 -11.32
CA GLY A 711 -41.13 -2.97 -12.00
C GLY A 711 -42.47 -2.24 -11.98
N THR A 712 -42.44 -1.02 -11.46
CA THR A 712 -43.46 0.00 -11.70
C THR A 712 -43.32 0.59 -13.10
N ALA A 713 -42.09 0.74 -13.58
CA ALA A 713 -41.76 1.04 -14.97
C ALA A 713 -40.42 0.40 -15.33
N ILE A 714 -40.23 0.13 -16.61
CA ILE A 714 -39.06 -0.54 -17.19
C ILE A 714 -38.48 0.38 -18.26
N GLY A 715 -37.19 0.69 -18.13
CA GLY A 715 -36.41 1.44 -19.10
C GLY A 715 -35.45 0.55 -19.86
N ILE A 716 -35.47 0.59 -21.18
CA ILE A 716 -34.51 -0.14 -22.03
C ILE A 716 -33.42 0.82 -22.49
N LEU A 717 -32.18 0.56 -22.08
CA LEU A 717 -30.99 1.32 -22.44
C LEU A 717 -30.20 0.58 -23.51
N ALA A 718 -30.10 1.16 -24.72
CA ALA A 718 -29.39 0.57 -25.85
C ALA A 718 -28.64 1.65 -26.63
N ALA A 719 -27.43 1.31 -27.12
CA ALA A 719 -26.53 2.25 -27.81
C ALA A 719 -26.28 3.58 -27.05
N GLY A 720 -26.34 3.54 -25.72
CA GLY A 720 -26.15 4.70 -24.84
C GLY A 720 -27.35 5.64 -24.71
N LYS A 721 -28.48 5.36 -25.39
CA LYS A 721 -29.74 6.11 -25.30
C LYS A 721 -30.80 5.31 -24.57
N LEU A 722 -31.70 5.99 -23.86
CA LEU A 722 -32.92 5.38 -23.30
C LEU A 722 -33.94 5.25 -24.43
N GLN A 723 -34.31 4.03 -24.80
CA GLN A 723 -35.16 3.75 -25.98
C GLN A 723 -36.65 3.75 -25.65
N CYS A 724 -37.00 3.28 -24.46
CA CYS A 724 -38.35 3.33 -23.94
C CYS A 724 -38.31 3.36 -22.40
N PHE A 725 -39.38 3.86 -21.80
CA PHE A 725 -39.54 3.94 -20.35
C PHE A 725 -41.03 4.00 -19.97
N ASP A 726 -41.63 2.83 -19.73
CA ASP A 726 -43.04 2.73 -19.34
C ASP A 726 -43.32 1.46 -18.52
N ASP A 727 -44.56 1.25 -18.08
CA ASP A 727 -44.96 0.00 -17.42
C ASP A 727 -44.95 -1.21 -18.39
N SER A 728 -44.87 -2.43 -17.84
CA SER A 728 -44.75 -3.66 -18.63
C SER A 728 -45.90 -3.84 -19.64
N MET A 729 -47.14 -3.49 -19.25
CA MET A 729 -48.30 -3.66 -20.12
C MET A 729 -48.25 -2.67 -21.28
N SER A 730 -47.96 -1.39 -20.99
CA SER A 730 -47.81 -0.34 -22.00
C SER A 730 -46.69 -0.65 -22.99
N LEU A 731 -45.55 -1.16 -22.51
CA LEU A 731 -44.43 -1.56 -23.36
C LEU A 731 -44.79 -2.74 -24.27
N LYS A 732 -45.48 -3.74 -23.74
CA LYS A 732 -45.97 -4.88 -24.53
C LYS A 732 -46.87 -4.35 -25.63
N THR A 733 -48.00 -3.75 -25.29
CA THR A 733 -49.01 -3.25 -26.23
C THR A 733 -48.42 -2.39 -27.35
N ARG A 734 -47.41 -1.58 -27.04
CA ARG A 734 -46.76 -0.72 -28.02
C ARG A 734 -45.88 -1.46 -29.04
N HIS A 735 -45.00 -2.34 -28.58
CA HIS A 735 -44.04 -3.01 -29.45
C HIS A 735 -44.61 -4.28 -30.11
N LYS A 736 -45.60 -4.92 -29.48
CA LYS A 736 -46.31 -6.11 -29.97
C LYS A 736 -47.74 -6.11 -29.40
N ALA A 737 -48.76 -6.48 -30.15
CA ALA A 737 -50.15 -6.23 -29.72
C ALA A 737 -50.72 -7.22 -28.66
N GLY A 738 -49.85 -7.68 -27.75
CA GLY A 738 -50.19 -8.40 -26.52
C GLY A 738 -50.21 -9.92 -26.64
N TYR A 739 -50.40 -10.44 -27.86
CA TYR A 739 -50.41 -11.87 -28.16
C TYR A 739 -49.51 -12.20 -29.36
N THR A 740 -48.92 -13.38 -29.30
CA THR A 740 -48.12 -13.98 -30.37
C THR A 740 -48.70 -15.36 -30.67
N LEU A 741 -49.08 -15.58 -31.93
CA LEU A 741 -49.48 -16.88 -32.46
C LEU A 741 -48.24 -17.56 -33.05
N SER A 742 -47.91 -18.74 -32.54
CA SER A 742 -46.92 -19.65 -33.16
C SER A 742 -47.69 -20.77 -33.85
N LEU A 743 -47.51 -20.92 -35.15
CA LEU A 743 -48.21 -21.89 -35.99
C LEU A 743 -47.18 -22.81 -36.67
N GLY A 744 -47.16 -24.08 -36.28
CA GLY A 744 -46.41 -25.14 -36.94
C GLY A 744 -47.15 -25.63 -38.18
N TYR A 745 -46.47 -25.72 -39.32
CA TYR A 745 -47.11 -26.08 -40.60
C TYR A 745 -46.54 -27.37 -41.21
N ARG A 746 -47.38 -28.10 -41.93
CA ARG A 746 -47.01 -29.34 -42.62
C ARG A 746 -46.60 -29.05 -44.06
N GLY A 747 -45.29 -29.07 -44.32
CA GLY A 747 -44.71 -29.01 -45.66
C GLY A 747 -44.79 -27.64 -46.34
N ASP A 748 -45.99 -27.19 -46.71
CA ASP A 748 -46.21 -26.03 -47.58
C ASP A 748 -46.37 -24.72 -46.79
N LYS A 749 -45.24 -24.04 -46.59
CA LYS A 749 -45.12 -22.75 -45.92
C LYS A 749 -46.05 -21.67 -46.51
N GLU A 750 -46.22 -21.66 -47.84
CA GLU A 750 -46.97 -20.60 -48.52
C GLU A 750 -48.46 -20.69 -48.23
N LYS A 751 -49.02 -21.91 -48.12
CA LYS A 751 -50.41 -22.12 -47.72
C LYS A 751 -50.68 -21.68 -46.28
N ALA A 752 -49.77 -21.97 -45.36
CA ALA A 752 -49.89 -21.54 -43.97
C ALA A 752 -49.79 -20.01 -43.83
N LEU A 753 -48.90 -19.36 -44.59
CA LEU A 753 -48.81 -17.90 -44.66
C LEU A 753 -50.08 -17.28 -45.27
N ALA A 754 -50.62 -17.86 -46.34
CA ALA A 754 -51.84 -17.38 -46.98
C ALA A 754 -53.05 -17.47 -46.04
N LEU A 755 -53.18 -18.57 -45.30
CA LEU A 755 -54.22 -18.74 -44.27
C LEU A 755 -54.07 -17.70 -43.15
N LEU A 756 -52.84 -17.43 -42.69
CA LEU A 756 -52.59 -16.37 -41.70
C LEU A 756 -52.92 -14.98 -42.24
N GLN A 757 -52.50 -14.65 -43.46
CA GLN A 757 -52.74 -13.34 -44.08
C GLN A 757 -54.21 -13.11 -44.44
N GLN A 758 -54.99 -14.16 -44.66
CA GLN A 758 -56.44 -14.07 -44.88
C GLN A 758 -57.17 -13.54 -43.65
N TYR A 759 -56.77 -13.95 -42.45
CA TYR A 759 -57.41 -13.55 -41.19
C TYR A 759 -56.68 -12.43 -40.45
N MET A 760 -55.38 -12.23 -40.72
CA MET A 760 -54.57 -11.19 -40.10
C MET A 760 -53.82 -10.42 -41.18
N THR A 761 -54.47 -9.39 -41.72
CA THR A 761 -53.97 -8.63 -42.88
C THR A 761 -52.84 -7.66 -42.50
N HIS A 762 -52.85 -7.18 -41.25
CA HIS A 762 -51.88 -6.20 -40.77
C HIS A 762 -50.70 -6.84 -40.02
N ALA A 763 -50.75 -8.15 -39.80
CA ALA A 763 -49.73 -8.87 -39.07
C ALA A 763 -48.51 -9.16 -39.96
N LYS A 764 -47.31 -9.03 -39.38
CA LYS A 764 -46.05 -9.37 -40.05
C LYS A 764 -45.58 -10.73 -39.54
N PRO A 765 -45.77 -11.82 -40.31
CA PRO A 765 -45.29 -13.14 -39.91
C PRO A 765 -43.76 -13.20 -40.00
N GLU A 766 -43.10 -13.50 -38.88
CA GLU A 766 -41.69 -13.85 -38.82
C GLU A 766 -41.57 -15.37 -39.05
N VAL A 767 -40.90 -15.76 -40.13
CA VAL A 767 -40.68 -17.18 -40.45
C VAL A 767 -39.26 -17.54 -40.07
N HIS A 768 -39.13 -18.47 -39.14
CA HIS A 768 -37.84 -19.01 -38.75
C HIS A 768 -37.48 -20.16 -39.70
N GLU A 769 -36.43 -19.97 -40.51
CA GLU A 769 -36.03 -20.92 -41.57
C GLU A 769 -35.71 -22.33 -41.04
N ASN A 770 -35.40 -22.47 -39.74
CA ASN A 770 -34.99 -23.73 -39.13
C ASN A 770 -36.07 -24.46 -38.32
N SER A 771 -37.29 -23.92 -38.13
CA SER A 771 -38.24 -24.46 -37.13
C SER A 771 -39.62 -24.92 -37.62
N LEU A 772 -39.88 -25.00 -38.94
CA LEU A 772 -41.20 -25.40 -39.51
C LEU A 772 -42.40 -24.66 -38.86
N SER A 773 -42.16 -23.47 -38.32
CA SER A 773 -43.12 -22.70 -37.56
C SER A 773 -43.09 -21.22 -37.96
N ILE A 774 -44.26 -20.62 -37.97
CA ILE A 774 -44.49 -19.21 -38.26
C ILE A 774 -44.88 -18.54 -36.96
N GLU A 775 -44.15 -17.50 -36.57
CA GLU A 775 -44.50 -16.68 -35.41
C GLU A 775 -45.06 -15.34 -35.87
N CYS A 776 -46.22 -14.97 -35.36
CA CYS A 776 -46.90 -13.75 -35.76
C CYS A 776 -47.42 -13.02 -34.52
N SER A 777 -47.03 -11.76 -34.35
CA SER A 777 -47.66 -10.91 -33.33
C SER A 777 -48.99 -10.42 -33.85
N VAL A 778 -50.06 -10.64 -33.09
CA VAL A 778 -51.43 -10.30 -33.49
C VAL A 778 -51.64 -8.79 -33.30
N PRO A 779 -51.83 -7.98 -34.35
CA PRO A 779 -52.10 -6.54 -34.25
C PRO A 779 -53.41 -6.25 -33.51
N GLN A 780 -53.50 -5.11 -32.82
CA GLN A 780 -54.76 -4.70 -32.17
C GLN A 780 -55.92 -4.57 -33.15
N GLN A 781 -55.62 -4.21 -34.40
CA GLN A 781 -56.60 -4.04 -35.48
C GLN A 781 -57.21 -5.37 -35.92
N ASP A 782 -56.45 -6.46 -35.85
CA ASP A 782 -56.84 -7.79 -36.32
C ASP A 782 -57.40 -8.67 -35.17
N MET A 783 -57.59 -8.12 -33.96
CA MET A 783 -57.97 -8.92 -32.78
C MET A 783 -59.35 -9.58 -32.92
N ASN A 784 -60.27 -8.97 -33.67
CA ASN A 784 -61.60 -9.55 -33.89
C ASN A 784 -61.53 -10.70 -34.89
N GLU A 785 -60.84 -10.53 -36.03
CA GLU A 785 -60.63 -11.60 -37.00
C GLU A 785 -59.74 -12.72 -36.44
N PHE A 786 -58.81 -12.39 -35.56
CA PHE A 786 -57.97 -13.36 -34.85
C PHE A 786 -58.80 -14.32 -33.98
N ILE A 787 -59.85 -13.84 -33.29
CA ILE A 787 -60.74 -14.73 -32.52
C ILE A 787 -61.41 -15.75 -33.46
N SER A 788 -61.86 -15.32 -34.64
CA SER A 788 -62.43 -16.22 -35.65
C SER A 788 -61.41 -17.22 -36.21
N LEU A 789 -60.15 -16.82 -36.36
CA LEU A 789 -59.06 -17.74 -36.72
C LEU A 789 -58.81 -18.79 -35.63
N VAL A 790 -58.83 -18.40 -34.36
CA VAL A 790 -58.64 -19.33 -33.24
C VAL A 790 -59.81 -20.32 -33.16
N GLU A 791 -61.04 -19.88 -33.34
CA GLU A 791 -62.21 -20.77 -33.42
C GLU A 791 -62.09 -21.77 -34.58
N LEU A 792 -61.59 -21.33 -35.74
CA LEU A 792 -61.32 -22.21 -36.88
C LEU A 792 -60.25 -23.24 -36.55
N LEU A 793 -59.14 -22.83 -35.95
CA LEU A 793 -58.03 -23.71 -35.53
C LEU A 793 -58.45 -24.70 -34.44
N GLU A 794 -59.34 -24.30 -33.51
CA GLU A 794 -59.93 -25.18 -32.49
C GLU A 794 -60.90 -26.21 -33.10
N SER A 795 -61.69 -25.81 -34.09
CA SER A 795 -62.64 -26.71 -34.78
C SER A 795 -61.95 -27.77 -35.64
N ASN A 796 -60.67 -27.57 -35.96
CA ASN A 796 -59.76 -28.48 -36.67
C ASN A 796 -60.39 -29.18 -37.90
N PRO A 797 -60.93 -28.42 -38.88
CA PRO A 797 -61.48 -29.02 -40.10
C PRO A 797 -60.38 -29.72 -40.91
N PRO A 798 -60.72 -30.73 -41.73
CA PRO A 798 -59.73 -31.53 -42.46
C PRO A 798 -58.81 -30.68 -43.35
N GLU A 799 -59.33 -29.61 -43.95
CA GLU A 799 -58.57 -28.65 -44.78
C GLU A 799 -57.47 -27.91 -43.98
N VAL A 800 -57.72 -27.62 -42.70
CA VAL A 800 -56.76 -26.94 -41.82
C VAL A 800 -55.76 -27.94 -41.23
N ASN A 801 -56.19 -29.17 -40.91
CA ASN A 801 -55.31 -30.23 -40.39
C ASN A 801 -54.27 -30.71 -41.44
N GLU A 802 -54.57 -30.56 -42.73
CA GLU A 802 -53.59 -30.79 -43.80
C GLU A 802 -52.48 -29.72 -43.82
N ILE A 803 -52.76 -28.51 -43.33
CA ILE A 803 -51.86 -27.35 -43.42
C ILE A 803 -51.14 -27.09 -42.09
N VAL A 804 -51.84 -27.20 -40.96
CA VAL A 804 -51.37 -26.86 -39.61
C VAL A 804 -51.13 -28.13 -38.80
N GLU A 805 -49.91 -28.27 -38.27
CA GLU A 805 -49.55 -29.40 -37.39
C GLU A 805 -49.87 -29.13 -35.93
N GLU A 806 -49.47 -27.95 -35.47
CA GLU A 806 -49.68 -27.49 -34.10
C GLU A 806 -49.81 -25.97 -34.08
N TRP A 807 -50.55 -25.44 -33.11
CA TRP A 807 -50.64 -24.00 -32.92
C TRP A 807 -50.60 -23.67 -31.42
N LYS A 808 -50.05 -22.50 -31.11
CA LYS A 808 -49.89 -22.01 -29.75
C LYS A 808 -50.12 -20.52 -29.71
N ILE A 809 -50.98 -20.09 -28.80
CA ILE A 809 -51.11 -18.68 -28.44
C ILE A 809 -50.28 -18.44 -27.19
N SER A 810 -49.39 -17.46 -27.27
CA SER A 810 -48.62 -16.98 -26.13
C SER A 810 -48.89 -15.50 -25.91
N GLN A 811 -48.85 -15.07 -24.66
CA GLN A 811 -48.81 -13.64 -24.37
C GLN A 811 -47.43 -13.11 -24.73
N THR A 812 -47.40 -11.92 -25.30
CA THR A 812 -46.16 -11.19 -25.52
C THR A 812 -45.41 -11.07 -24.20
N THR A 813 -44.17 -11.53 -24.19
CA THR A 813 -43.30 -11.45 -23.02
C THR A 813 -42.49 -10.16 -23.07
N LEU A 814 -41.89 -9.76 -21.95
CA LEU A 814 -40.94 -8.65 -21.96
C LEU A 814 -39.68 -8.97 -22.79
N ASP A 815 -39.37 -10.27 -22.98
CA ASP A 815 -38.26 -10.73 -23.85
C ASP A 815 -38.52 -10.40 -25.32
N ASP A 816 -39.76 -10.58 -25.75
CA ASP A 816 -40.20 -10.20 -27.09
C ASP A 816 -40.05 -8.70 -27.36
N VAL A 817 -40.44 -7.87 -26.40
CA VAL A 817 -40.29 -6.42 -26.47
C VAL A 817 -38.81 -6.03 -26.53
N TYR A 818 -38.00 -6.62 -25.66
CA TYR A 818 -36.56 -6.36 -25.61
C TYR A 818 -35.88 -6.71 -26.94
N LYS A 819 -36.21 -7.85 -27.54
CA LYS A 819 -35.71 -8.27 -28.86
C LYS A 819 -36.14 -7.30 -29.97
N SER A 820 -37.40 -6.85 -29.97
CA SER A 820 -37.89 -5.86 -30.95
C SER A 820 -37.09 -4.57 -30.87
N VAL A 821 -36.93 -4.01 -29.66
CA VAL A 821 -36.20 -2.76 -29.45
C VAL A 821 -34.73 -2.90 -29.85
N MET A 822 -34.10 -4.04 -29.58
CA MET A 822 -32.71 -4.26 -30.01
C MET A 822 -32.58 -4.36 -31.53
N LYS A 823 -33.49 -5.06 -32.22
CA LYS A 823 -33.53 -5.10 -33.69
C LYS A 823 -33.71 -3.70 -34.30
N GLU A 824 -34.60 -2.88 -33.73
CA GLU A 824 -34.83 -1.49 -34.16
C GLU A 824 -33.58 -0.61 -33.99
N VAL A 825 -32.82 -0.81 -32.91
CA VAL A 825 -31.57 -0.08 -32.67
C VAL A 825 -30.45 -0.54 -33.60
N GLU A 826 -30.37 -1.84 -33.88
CA GLU A 826 -29.40 -2.40 -34.83
C GLU A 826 -29.65 -1.89 -36.26
N SER A 827 -30.91 -1.87 -36.71
CA SER A 827 -31.26 -1.34 -38.04
C SER A 827 -31.01 0.17 -38.15
N ALA A 828 -31.29 0.94 -37.09
CA ALA A 828 -30.98 2.37 -37.06
C ALA A 828 -29.47 2.65 -37.11
N ASN A 829 -28.65 1.85 -36.41
CA ASN A 829 -27.20 2.00 -36.46
C ASN A 829 -26.60 1.58 -37.81
N LEU A 830 -27.16 0.57 -38.49
CA LEU A 830 -26.74 0.18 -39.84
C LEU A 830 -27.03 1.29 -40.87
N GLY A 831 -28.16 1.98 -40.73
CA GLY A 831 -28.48 3.14 -41.58
C GLY A 831 -27.59 4.37 -41.34
N GLU A 832 -27.06 4.56 -40.12
CA GLU A 832 -26.07 5.63 -39.83
C GLU A 832 -24.69 5.33 -40.45
N ILE A 833 -24.33 4.05 -40.68
CA ILE A 833 -23.05 3.67 -41.31
C ILE A 833 -23.08 3.96 -42.82
N ASP A 834 -24.21 3.77 -43.50
CA ASP A 834 -24.36 4.05 -44.94
C ASP A 834 -24.29 5.56 -45.28
N GLU A 835 -24.63 6.46 -44.34
CA GLU A 835 -24.52 7.92 -44.54
C GLU A 835 -23.08 8.45 -44.28
N ASP A 836 -22.34 7.84 -43.35
CA ASP A 836 -20.94 8.22 -43.05
C ASP A 836 -19.95 7.64 -44.10
N GLU A 837 -20.23 6.47 -44.70
CA GLU A 837 -19.40 5.89 -45.77
C GLU A 837 -19.57 6.59 -47.14
N ALA A 838 -20.66 7.36 -47.34
CA ALA A 838 -20.85 8.16 -48.56
C ALA A 838 -19.95 9.40 -48.63
N VAL A 839 -19.30 9.79 -47.52
CA VAL A 839 -18.41 10.98 -47.45
C VAL A 839 -16.92 10.61 -47.42
N GLU A 840 -16.56 9.36 -47.11
CA GLU A 840 -15.14 8.91 -47.06
C GLU A 840 -14.69 8.08 -48.28
N ALA A 841 -15.57 7.79 -49.24
CA ALA A 841 -15.24 6.96 -50.42
C ALA A 841 -14.35 7.62 -51.51
N GLU A 842 -13.85 8.85 -51.33
CA GLU A 842 -12.90 9.47 -52.29
C GLU A 842 -11.42 9.39 -51.90
N HIS A 843 -11.05 9.02 -50.67
CA HIS A 843 -9.64 8.97 -50.27
C HIS A 843 -9.33 7.83 -49.31
N THR A 844 -9.03 6.64 -49.85
CA THR A 844 -7.71 5.98 -49.75
C THR A 844 -7.82 4.49 -50.10
N ASN A 845 -7.15 4.10 -51.18
CA ASN A 845 -6.82 2.72 -51.47
C ASN A 845 -5.67 2.25 -50.55
N HIS A 846 -5.71 0.96 -50.22
CA HIS A 846 -4.62 0.06 -49.84
C HIS A 846 -4.48 -0.39 -48.36
N GLU A 847 -4.67 -1.71 -48.24
CA GLU A 847 -4.02 -2.72 -47.38
C GLU A 847 -4.80 -3.34 -46.21
N PRO A 848 -4.74 -4.70 -46.06
CA PRO A 848 -5.58 -5.45 -45.13
C PRO A 848 -4.93 -5.63 -43.74
N LEU A 849 -5.75 -5.53 -42.70
CA LEU A 849 -5.39 -5.85 -41.31
C LEU A 849 -5.55 -7.37 -41.03
N PRO A 850 -4.70 -7.96 -40.16
CA PRO A 850 -4.70 -9.39 -39.86
C PRO A 850 -5.74 -9.79 -38.80
N GLU A 851 -6.29 -11.01 -38.96
CA GLU A 851 -7.18 -11.71 -38.02
C GLU A 851 -6.50 -11.99 -36.67
N ILE A 852 -7.22 -11.73 -35.57
CA ILE A 852 -6.91 -12.25 -34.24
C ILE A 852 -8.15 -12.98 -33.72
N LEU A 853 -8.07 -14.31 -33.72
CA LEU A 853 -9.02 -15.23 -33.11
C LEU A 853 -8.92 -15.17 -31.57
N PRO A 854 -10.04 -15.30 -30.81
CA PRO A 854 -10.00 -15.44 -29.37
C PRO A 854 -9.67 -16.88 -28.94
N GLU A 855 -8.72 -16.98 -28.02
CA GLU A 855 -8.24 -18.19 -27.34
C GLU A 855 -9.37 -18.87 -26.54
N LYS A 856 -9.64 -20.14 -26.84
CA LYS A 856 -10.50 -21.03 -26.05
C LYS A 856 -9.72 -21.49 -24.82
N GLN A 857 -10.30 -21.31 -23.63
CA GLN A 857 -9.86 -22.01 -22.42
C GLN A 857 -10.36 -23.46 -22.48
N GLU A 858 -9.42 -24.40 -22.63
CA GLU A 858 -9.65 -25.82 -22.37
C GLU A 858 -9.67 -26.08 -20.86
N ILE A 859 -10.66 -26.88 -20.46
CA ILE A 859 -10.85 -27.42 -19.11
C ILE A 859 -10.26 -28.83 -19.16
N ASP A 860 -9.13 -29.05 -18.51
CA ASP A 860 -8.58 -30.39 -18.30
C ASP A 860 -9.32 -31.05 -17.13
N ASP A 861 -10.04 -32.11 -17.47
CA ASP A 861 -10.70 -33.07 -16.62
C ASP A 861 -9.81 -34.32 -16.58
N ASP A 862 -8.99 -34.48 -15.54
CA ASP A 862 -8.19 -35.68 -15.33
C ASP A 862 -8.57 -36.32 -13.98
N GLY A 863 -9.28 -37.43 -14.09
CA GLY A 863 -9.56 -38.38 -13.02
C GLY A 863 -8.57 -39.55 -13.03
N GLU A 864 -8.35 -40.07 -11.82
CA GLU A 864 -7.82 -41.41 -11.47
C GLU A 864 -6.35 -41.74 -11.71
N LYS A 865 -5.56 -41.68 -10.62
CA LYS A 865 -4.93 -42.88 -10.01
C LYS A 865 -4.57 -42.66 -8.54
#